data_AF-A0A1Q9C9L1-F1
#
_entry.id   AF-A0A1Q9C9L1-F1
#
_cell.length_a   1.000
_cell.length_b   1.000
_cell.length_c   1.000
_cell.angle_alpha   90.00
_cell.angle_beta   90.00
_cell.angle_gamma   90.00
#
_symmetry.space_group_name_H-M   'P 1'
#
loop_
_entity.id
_entity.type
_entity.pdbx_description
1 polymer ?
#
loop_
_entity_poly.entity_id
_entity_poly.type
_entity_poly.pdbx_seq_one_letter_code
_entity_poly.pdbx_strand_id
1 'polypeptide(L)'
;MSTPADTGSPLSQGMPDTASVLSDVELPDAQSDPETVVDDAAGPCAFMEIYSRPRVAPLVQAAGLQVGPSLDLRTGWDFLRADAQEQAVALVLRLDPLVLMLSPPCTVFSQMQHSVKNRRRSQTAWNHRYNNGLELFRFALRLFLLQLRRGRYAVLEHPWLASSWQLPEVLALLTDSQVHAYVFDQCLLGLRTKVLQDPVRKRTKFLTNFLRLQQTFTILCDTNTCNHEPGHTVLQGSEGGESRCTFAEQYPAGMCQALAYEVFQEVQHGPLALVQQAPLQPLPDNESDVEMPEDDSAVEWKQKAREEANSWARNWVKSKAHTFSYDEKKKGDLITKMHEHLATLLKAASLERENVALLTLLNWSAPATHSDDAQEAQSLCFTHLVAESPQNLGILLTPVFHYKKNQIYNLEHVMVKNLASKGVDVDCQASLLFKDRKDARDSRPLVYPLRVIQPLIATRPVSEEATEDEPPAKQAKKQQPGAFWQAAPLLLTRRTEEAEQVPAPKLKQVEDLSESALPATTDTAATIQGGRRYEQIGQSAATKLLSALLEGIELPAGIRAVVVVDTALGVGDFFWAWLERQKAANYPVLFLGATADGTAAEWLNFCIFDDLSKQLLSGDLCLPGWQKKAVEPPSEVLQTAPPVPQLNVCAVTGGSLVVPESVVKSWATHETFGGQFQALLKEITDEFGLPEPAATKRSSSDSENNPSPAGKKQRVAPPPAKPVETKPCDQLPASLCQALVSNLKKDLCGKIFLRITQDQGWWILNQGSAAVQLTAGTVLAGFGAGAFKHVPRVAGKPGETDAQMLLFDFADDSTLLLHNGKLASVGEVVAAAAGTRTAAEVCYHQMEAAPSPDNPAGFKLTRKHELYYKPLPKTQGSADENSNLETKNTNAFGALVPLTTLKFQELGHVAVLWTCKWVTKGLSPVKPQVVLLNPLQLPANTAAKLS
;
A
#
# COMPACT_ATOMS: atom_id res chain seq x y z
N MET A 1 45.29 -47.32 17.55
CA MET A 1 44.80 -47.07 18.93
C MET A 1 44.55 -45.58 19.00
N SER A 2 43.27 -45.21 18.93
CA SER A 2 42.81 -43.87 18.61
C SER A 2 41.93 -43.38 19.76
N THR A 3 42.23 -42.22 20.30
CA THR A 3 41.33 -41.40 21.14
C THR A 3 40.82 -40.23 20.29
N PRO A 4 39.52 -39.91 20.28
CA PRO A 4 39.00 -38.75 19.57
C PRO A 4 38.98 -37.51 20.46
N ALA A 5 39.16 -36.36 19.81
CA ALA A 5 39.23 -35.04 20.38
C ALA A 5 37.84 -34.39 20.50
N ASP A 6 37.76 -33.53 21.51
CA ASP A 6 36.62 -32.79 22.04
C ASP A 6 36.17 -31.66 21.10
N THR A 7 34.86 -31.50 20.85
CA THR A 7 34.28 -30.39 20.07
C THR A 7 33.18 -29.69 20.88
N GLY A 8 33.56 -28.63 21.61
CA GLY A 8 32.65 -27.73 22.32
C GLY A 8 31.99 -26.69 21.39
N SER A 9 30.74 -26.35 21.71
CA SER A 9 29.89 -25.37 21.01
C SER A 9 30.25 -23.91 21.37
N PRO A 10 30.13 -22.91 20.48
CA PRO A 10 30.67 -21.56 20.68
C PRO A 10 29.86 -20.62 21.61
N LEU A 11 28.76 -21.08 22.22
CA LEU A 11 27.85 -20.21 23.01
C LEU A 11 28.09 -20.21 24.54
N SER A 12 29.18 -20.79 25.04
CA SER A 12 29.45 -20.89 26.50
C SER A 12 30.30 -19.76 27.10
N GLN A 13 30.82 -18.83 26.30
CA GLN A 13 31.71 -17.77 26.79
C GLN A 13 31.01 -16.41 26.79
N GLY A 14 30.12 -16.17 27.76
CA GLY A 14 29.48 -14.86 27.89
C GLY A 14 28.40 -14.69 28.96
N MET A 15 28.06 -15.71 29.75
CA MET A 15 27.15 -15.54 30.89
C MET A 15 27.95 -15.26 32.17
N PRO A 16 27.65 -14.19 32.94
CA PRO A 16 28.22 -14.02 34.27
C PRO A 16 27.73 -15.11 35.22
N ASP A 17 28.59 -15.48 36.18
CA ASP A 17 28.60 -16.65 37.11
C ASP A 17 27.34 -16.93 37.97
N THR A 18 26.17 -16.36 37.68
CA THR A 18 24.91 -16.69 38.37
C THR A 18 24.14 -17.88 37.77
N ALA A 19 24.64 -18.48 36.67
CA ALA A 19 24.00 -19.61 35.99
C ALA A 19 23.99 -20.92 36.83
N SER A 20 24.74 -20.99 37.94
CA SER A 20 24.82 -22.18 38.79
C SER A 20 23.54 -22.46 39.61
N VAL A 21 22.54 -21.57 39.59
CA VAL A 21 21.29 -21.76 40.36
C VAL A 21 20.20 -22.48 39.53
N LEU A 22 20.31 -22.49 38.20
CA LEU A 22 19.29 -23.05 37.30
C LEU A 22 19.73 -24.30 36.52
N SER A 23 21.02 -24.68 36.59
CA SER A 23 21.57 -25.83 35.86
C SER A 23 21.18 -27.19 36.45
N ASP A 24 20.72 -27.24 37.71
CA ASP A 24 20.54 -28.50 38.46
C ASP A 24 19.06 -28.94 38.57
N VAL A 25 18.15 -28.32 37.81
CA VAL A 25 16.71 -28.64 37.84
C VAL A 25 16.38 -29.61 36.69
N GLU A 26 16.26 -30.91 36.99
CA GLU A 26 15.71 -31.89 36.06
C GLU A 26 14.24 -31.56 35.74
N LEU A 27 13.91 -31.48 34.45
CA LEU A 27 12.55 -31.25 33.96
C LEU A 27 11.70 -32.50 34.25
N PRO A 28 10.55 -32.39 34.94
CA PRO A 28 9.68 -33.54 35.18
C PRO A 28 9.05 -34.06 33.88
N ASP A 29 8.99 -35.39 33.75
CA ASP A 29 8.36 -36.07 32.62
C ASP A 29 6.88 -35.68 32.46
N ALA A 30 6.46 -35.46 31.22
CA ALA A 30 5.19 -34.86 30.83
C ALA A 30 3.93 -35.76 31.00
N GLN A 31 3.82 -36.52 32.10
CA GLN A 31 2.70 -37.46 32.34
C GLN A 31 2.11 -37.46 33.77
N SER A 32 2.10 -36.33 34.47
CA SER A 32 1.23 -36.17 35.65
C SER A 32 0.28 -35.00 35.45
N ASP A 33 -1.01 -35.29 35.29
CA ASP A 33 -2.10 -34.31 35.33
C ASP A 33 -2.16 -33.65 36.72
N PRO A 34 -1.96 -32.32 36.85
CA PRO A 34 -2.37 -31.61 38.03
C PRO A 34 -3.79 -31.10 37.80
N GLU A 35 -4.76 -31.63 38.55
CA GLU A 35 -6.04 -30.95 38.75
C GLU A 35 -5.76 -29.52 39.25
N THR A 36 -5.98 -28.52 38.40
CA THR A 36 -5.79 -27.11 38.77
C THR A 36 -6.96 -26.63 39.62
N VAL A 37 -6.83 -26.78 40.93
CA VAL A 37 -7.61 -26.02 41.91
C VAL A 37 -7.14 -24.57 41.84
N VAL A 38 -8.04 -23.66 41.44
CA VAL A 38 -7.78 -22.22 41.40
C VAL A 38 -7.94 -21.69 42.83
N ASP A 39 -6.84 -21.34 43.49
CA ASP A 39 -6.87 -20.81 44.85
C ASP A 39 -7.34 -19.34 44.86
N ASP A 40 -8.31 -19.01 45.72
CA ASP A 40 -9.03 -17.72 45.73
C ASP A 40 -8.20 -16.55 46.29
N ALA A 41 -6.95 -16.79 46.73
CA ALA A 41 -6.09 -15.80 47.39
C ALA A 41 -4.90 -15.25 46.57
N ALA A 42 -4.73 -15.62 45.29
CA ALA A 42 -3.53 -15.27 44.53
C ALA A 42 -3.52 -13.81 44.00
N GLY A 43 -2.50 -13.04 44.38
CA GLY A 43 -2.21 -11.67 43.90
C GLY A 43 -1.43 -11.63 42.56
N PRO A 44 -0.74 -10.52 42.25
CA PRO A 44 0.03 -10.35 41.02
C PRO A 44 1.08 -11.46 40.80
N CYS A 45 1.28 -11.90 39.57
CA CYS A 45 2.28 -12.91 39.22
C CYS A 45 3.36 -12.39 38.26
N ALA A 46 4.52 -13.04 38.23
CA ALA A 46 5.64 -12.67 37.36
C ALA A 46 5.43 -13.18 35.92
N PHE A 47 4.76 -14.32 35.76
CA PHE A 47 4.65 -14.97 34.46
C PHE A 47 3.37 -15.79 34.33
N MET A 48 2.77 -15.77 33.15
CA MET A 48 1.60 -16.56 32.79
C MET A 48 1.66 -16.96 31.33
N GLU A 49 1.15 -18.14 30.98
CA GLU A 49 1.13 -18.63 29.59
C GLU A 49 -0.29 -18.95 29.12
N ILE A 50 -0.62 -18.58 27.89
CA ILE A 50 -1.92 -18.82 27.25
C ILE A 50 -1.68 -19.41 25.85
N TYR A 51 -2.50 -20.39 25.47
CA TYR A 51 -2.32 -21.28 24.32
C TYR A 51 -1.13 -22.23 24.43
N SER A 52 -0.64 -22.46 25.64
CA SER A 52 0.40 -23.43 25.89
C SER A 52 0.19 -24.11 27.23
N ARG A 53 0.56 -25.38 27.28
CA ARG A 53 0.81 -26.11 28.53
C ARG A 53 1.92 -25.42 29.34
N PRO A 54 2.07 -25.72 30.64
CA PRO A 54 3.20 -25.22 31.42
C PRO A 54 4.52 -25.62 30.75
N ARG A 55 5.23 -24.66 30.17
CA ARG A 55 6.52 -24.85 29.50
C ARG A 55 7.60 -24.02 30.19
N VAL A 56 7.36 -22.72 30.30
CA VAL A 56 8.27 -21.77 30.93
C VAL A 56 7.86 -21.52 32.38
N ALA A 57 6.56 -21.58 32.68
CA ALA A 57 6.03 -21.36 34.03
C ALA A 57 6.70 -22.22 35.13
N PRO A 58 6.99 -23.52 34.92
CA PRO A 58 7.68 -24.32 35.94
C PRO A 58 9.08 -23.81 36.29
N LEU A 59 9.83 -23.30 35.31
CA LEU A 59 11.18 -22.76 35.54
C LEU A 59 11.13 -21.40 36.23
N VAL A 60 10.14 -20.56 35.91
CA VAL A 60 9.91 -19.29 36.62
C VAL A 60 9.51 -19.55 38.07
N GLN A 61 8.68 -20.57 38.31
CA GLN A 61 8.31 -21.00 39.66
C GLN A 61 9.51 -21.57 40.43
N ALA A 62 10.35 -22.38 39.78
CA ALA A 62 11.59 -22.90 40.37
C ALA A 62 12.59 -21.79 40.73
N ALA A 63 12.57 -20.67 40.00
CA ALA A 63 13.32 -19.45 40.33
C ALA A 63 12.72 -18.64 41.51
N GLY A 64 11.70 -19.17 42.19
CA GLY A 64 11.07 -18.56 43.37
C GLY A 64 10.05 -17.46 43.06
N LEU A 65 9.60 -17.34 41.81
CA LEU A 65 8.64 -16.32 41.40
C LEU A 65 7.21 -16.87 41.33
N GLN A 66 6.23 -16.04 41.68
CA GLN A 66 4.82 -16.37 41.57
C GLN A 66 4.43 -16.52 40.09
N VAL A 67 3.80 -17.64 39.71
CA VAL A 67 3.30 -17.87 38.34
C VAL A 67 1.78 -17.99 38.31
N GLY A 68 1.18 -17.48 37.23
CA GLY A 68 -0.23 -17.70 36.92
C GLY A 68 -0.46 -19.07 36.28
N PRO A 69 -1.72 -19.53 36.17
CA PRO A 69 -2.05 -20.80 35.55
C PRO A 69 -1.77 -20.78 34.04
N SER A 70 -1.42 -21.93 33.46
CA SER A 70 -1.26 -22.09 32.01
C SER A 70 -2.58 -22.48 31.35
N LEU A 71 -3.11 -21.60 30.48
CA LEU A 71 -4.42 -21.78 29.87
C LEU A 71 -4.30 -22.35 28.46
N ASP A 72 -4.79 -23.57 28.25
CA ASP A 72 -4.74 -24.27 26.97
C ASP A 72 -5.99 -25.13 26.77
N LEU A 73 -6.29 -25.49 25.52
CA LEU A 73 -7.42 -26.37 25.21
C LEU A 73 -7.34 -27.70 25.97
N ARG A 74 -6.13 -28.22 26.21
CA ARG A 74 -5.91 -29.46 26.98
C ARG A 74 -6.05 -29.28 28.49
N THR A 75 -5.92 -28.04 29.00
CA THR A 75 -6.19 -27.71 30.40
C THR A 75 -7.62 -27.23 30.63
N GLY A 76 -8.51 -27.43 29.64
CA GLY A 76 -9.95 -27.14 29.72
C GLY A 76 -10.38 -25.77 29.19
N TRP A 77 -9.46 -24.98 28.62
CA TRP A 77 -9.73 -23.63 28.14
C TRP A 77 -9.98 -23.58 26.64
N ASP A 78 -11.25 -23.62 26.24
CA ASP A 78 -11.64 -23.45 24.84
C ASP A 78 -11.92 -21.99 24.49
N PHE A 79 -10.90 -21.32 23.94
CA PHE A 79 -10.97 -19.91 23.53
C PHE A 79 -11.79 -19.64 22.27
N LEU A 80 -12.42 -20.63 21.64
CA LEU A 80 -13.51 -20.37 20.68
C LEU A 80 -14.82 -19.99 21.38
N ARG A 81 -14.90 -20.16 22.70
CA ARG A 81 -16.06 -19.75 23.47
C ARG A 81 -15.82 -18.36 24.08
N ALA A 82 -16.79 -17.48 23.90
CA ALA A 82 -16.72 -16.11 24.42
C ALA A 82 -16.63 -16.06 25.96
N ASP A 83 -17.30 -16.98 26.67
CA ASP A 83 -17.25 -17.04 28.14
C ASP A 83 -15.85 -17.41 28.66
N ALA A 84 -15.17 -18.36 28.00
CA ALA A 84 -13.79 -18.71 28.31
C ALA A 84 -12.83 -17.54 28.01
N GLN A 85 -13.05 -16.79 26.93
CA GLN A 85 -12.29 -15.57 26.63
C GLN A 85 -12.49 -14.50 27.71
N GLU A 86 -13.73 -14.26 28.15
CA GLU A 86 -14.04 -13.30 29.20
C GLU A 86 -13.41 -13.69 30.54
N GLN A 87 -13.50 -14.98 30.91
CA GLN A 87 -12.88 -15.51 32.11
C GLN A 87 -11.35 -15.38 32.07
N ALA A 88 -10.71 -15.65 30.93
CA ALA A 88 -9.26 -15.48 30.81
C ALA A 88 -8.83 -14.01 30.85
N VAL A 89 -9.60 -13.10 30.23
CA VAL A 89 -9.34 -11.65 30.36
C VAL A 89 -9.47 -11.22 31.82
N ALA A 90 -10.52 -11.65 32.53
CA ALA A 90 -10.70 -11.37 33.95
C ALA A 90 -9.55 -11.93 34.80
N LEU A 91 -9.08 -13.13 34.47
CA LEU A 91 -7.98 -13.77 35.16
C LEU A 91 -6.65 -13.04 34.93
N VAL A 92 -6.35 -12.64 33.69
CA VAL A 92 -5.17 -11.82 33.36
C VAL A 92 -5.24 -10.46 34.05
N LEU A 93 -6.41 -9.83 34.11
CA LEU A 93 -6.59 -8.57 34.83
C LEU A 93 -6.40 -8.71 36.34
N ARG A 94 -6.86 -9.82 36.92
CA ARG A 94 -6.77 -10.12 38.35
C ARG A 94 -5.35 -10.47 38.78
N LEU A 95 -4.71 -11.37 38.05
CA LEU A 95 -3.35 -11.85 38.33
C LEU A 95 -2.26 -10.90 37.81
N ASP A 96 -2.62 -9.89 37.01
CA ASP A 96 -1.76 -8.82 36.49
C ASP A 96 -0.32 -9.28 36.15
N PRO A 97 -0.17 -10.30 35.27
CA PRO A 97 1.13 -10.92 35.03
C PRO A 97 2.13 -9.88 34.51
N LEU A 98 3.36 -9.91 35.03
CA LEU A 98 4.44 -9.06 34.53
C LEU A 98 4.79 -9.39 33.08
N VAL A 99 4.88 -10.69 32.74
CA VAL A 99 5.11 -11.19 31.39
C VAL A 99 4.03 -12.22 31.01
N LEU A 100 3.35 -12.00 29.88
CA LEU A 100 2.34 -12.91 29.33
C LEU A 100 2.84 -13.58 28.04
N MET A 101 3.00 -14.90 28.06
CA MET A 101 3.38 -15.71 26.90
C MET A 101 2.14 -16.16 26.13
N LEU A 102 2.11 -15.94 24.82
CA LEU A 102 0.98 -16.22 23.93
C LEU A 102 1.45 -17.11 22.77
N SER A 103 0.90 -18.33 22.65
CA SER A 103 1.33 -19.32 21.65
C SER A 103 0.17 -19.86 20.80
N PRO A 104 -0.64 -19.00 20.14
CA PRO A 104 -1.89 -19.45 19.51
C PRO A 104 -1.67 -20.52 18.42
N PRO A 105 -2.66 -21.39 18.15
CA PRO A 105 -2.52 -22.48 17.19
C PRO A 105 -2.16 -21.99 15.77
N CYS A 106 -1.04 -22.49 15.23
CA CYS A 106 -0.53 -22.08 13.93
C CYS A 106 -1.05 -22.89 12.73
N THR A 107 -1.86 -23.93 12.97
CA THR A 107 -2.21 -24.97 11.99
C THR A 107 -2.77 -24.40 10.70
N VAL A 108 -3.69 -23.42 10.76
CA VAL A 108 -4.34 -22.84 9.57
C VAL A 108 -3.48 -21.80 8.85
N PHE A 109 -2.43 -21.32 9.50
CA PHE A 109 -1.50 -20.32 8.98
C PHE A 109 -0.22 -20.93 8.41
N SER A 110 -0.06 -22.26 8.50
CA SER A 110 1.09 -22.99 7.99
C SER A 110 1.06 -23.10 6.47
N GLN A 111 2.17 -22.78 5.81
CA GLN A 111 2.31 -22.90 4.37
C GLN A 111 2.08 -24.34 3.85
N MET A 112 2.36 -25.36 4.67
CA MET A 112 2.16 -26.77 4.29
C MET A 112 0.69 -27.13 4.08
N GLN A 113 -0.27 -26.39 4.64
CA GLN A 113 -1.71 -26.62 4.41
C GLN A 113 -2.17 -26.23 2.99
N HIS A 114 -1.37 -25.47 2.23
CA HIS A 114 -1.63 -25.21 0.81
C HIS A 114 -1.43 -26.46 -0.07
N SER A 115 -0.86 -27.53 0.49
CA SER A 115 -0.74 -28.86 -0.13
C SER A 115 -2.10 -29.57 -0.17
N VAL A 116 -2.92 -29.22 -1.15
CA VAL A 116 -4.02 -29.92 -1.87
C VAL A 116 -4.88 -31.01 -1.16
N LYS A 117 -4.38 -31.87 -0.26
CA LYS A 117 -5.14 -32.96 0.39
C LYS A 117 -6.25 -32.48 1.34
N ASN A 118 -6.06 -31.42 2.13
CA ASN A 118 -7.08 -30.92 3.05
C ASN A 118 -8.13 -30.01 2.37
N ARG A 119 -7.74 -29.27 1.33
CA ARG A 119 -8.64 -28.44 0.52
C ARG A 119 -9.61 -29.27 -0.34
N ARG A 120 -9.28 -30.54 -0.63
CA ARG A 120 -10.07 -31.48 -1.45
C ARG A 120 -11.32 -32.07 -0.79
N ARG A 121 -11.51 -31.94 0.53
CA ARG A 121 -12.66 -32.57 1.23
C ARG A 121 -13.91 -31.70 1.32
N SER A 122 -13.78 -30.38 1.57
CA SER A 122 -14.89 -29.41 1.59
C SER A 122 -14.36 -27.98 1.82
N GLN A 123 -14.71 -27.03 0.95
CA GLN A 123 -14.33 -25.61 1.11
C GLN A 123 -14.98 -24.98 2.36
N THR A 124 -16.21 -25.39 2.69
CA THR A 124 -16.94 -24.92 3.88
C THR A 124 -16.23 -25.34 5.17
N ALA A 125 -15.78 -26.60 5.25
CA ALA A 125 -15.04 -27.09 6.41
C ALA A 125 -13.68 -26.40 6.56
N TRP A 126 -13.02 -26.05 5.46
CA TRP A 126 -11.77 -25.28 5.48
C TRP A 126 -12.00 -23.84 5.96
N ASN A 127 -12.99 -23.14 5.40
CA ASN A 127 -13.32 -21.77 5.81
C ASN A 127 -13.70 -21.71 7.30
N HIS A 128 -14.46 -22.68 7.79
CA HIS A 128 -14.80 -22.79 9.21
C HIS A 128 -13.55 -22.97 10.08
N ARG A 129 -12.62 -23.86 9.70
CA ARG A 129 -11.36 -24.04 10.43
C ARG A 129 -10.48 -22.79 10.41
N TYR A 130 -10.38 -22.12 9.25
CA TYR A 130 -9.63 -20.88 9.10
C TYR A 130 -10.19 -19.76 9.97
N ASN A 131 -11.52 -19.58 9.97
CA ASN A 131 -12.19 -18.58 10.82
C ASN A 131 -11.97 -18.85 12.30
N ASN A 132 -12.07 -20.11 12.74
CA ASN A 132 -11.75 -20.49 14.11
C ASN A 132 -10.28 -20.16 14.46
N GLY A 133 -9.34 -20.50 13.59
CA GLY A 133 -7.92 -20.15 13.82
C GLY A 133 -7.66 -18.65 13.85
N LEU A 134 -8.37 -17.88 13.03
CA LEU A 134 -8.31 -16.42 13.02
C LEU A 134 -8.89 -15.81 14.30
N GLU A 135 -9.98 -16.35 14.82
CA GLU A 135 -10.58 -15.94 16.10
C GLU A 135 -9.62 -16.16 17.27
N LEU A 136 -9.02 -17.36 17.36
CA LEU A 136 -8.01 -17.67 18.39
C LEU A 136 -6.80 -16.72 18.30
N PHE A 137 -6.30 -16.47 17.09
CA PHE A 137 -5.18 -15.57 16.91
C PHE A 137 -5.53 -14.12 17.29
N ARG A 138 -6.72 -13.64 16.91
CA ARG A 138 -7.24 -12.31 17.31
C ARG A 138 -7.41 -12.17 18.82
N PHE A 139 -7.85 -13.23 19.50
CA PHE A 139 -7.92 -13.22 20.97
C PHE A 139 -6.53 -13.09 21.60
N ALA A 140 -5.51 -13.78 21.07
CA ALA A 140 -4.12 -13.59 21.51
C ALA A 140 -3.66 -12.12 21.33
N LEU A 141 -3.95 -11.49 20.19
CA LEU A 141 -3.63 -10.07 19.96
C LEU A 141 -4.38 -9.13 20.92
N ARG A 142 -5.62 -9.46 21.29
CA ARG A 142 -6.39 -8.70 22.29
C ARG A 142 -5.71 -8.73 23.66
N LEU A 143 -5.20 -9.89 24.08
CA LEU A 143 -4.44 -10.05 25.32
C LEU A 143 -3.08 -9.35 25.25
N PHE A 144 -2.41 -9.41 24.11
CA PHE A 144 -1.16 -8.66 23.87
C PHE A 144 -1.38 -7.15 24.06
N LEU A 145 -2.40 -6.59 23.40
CA LEU A 145 -2.77 -5.18 23.52
C LEU A 145 -3.18 -4.81 24.95
N LEU A 146 -3.85 -5.73 25.66
CA LEU A 146 -4.22 -5.52 27.06
C LEU A 146 -2.98 -5.35 27.95
N GLN A 147 -1.99 -6.22 27.80
CA GLN A 147 -0.71 -6.14 28.53
C GLN A 147 0.03 -4.85 28.20
N LEU A 148 0.15 -4.50 26.91
CA LEU A 148 0.81 -3.29 26.45
C LEU A 148 0.20 -2.02 27.09
N ARG A 149 -1.14 -1.89 27.09
CA ARG A 149 -1.85 -0.75 27.71
C ARG A 149 -1.67 -0.66 29.21
N ARG A 150 -1.37 -1.77 29.88
CA ARG A 150 -1.13 -1.83 31.32
C ARG A 150 0.34 -1.61 31.69
N GLY A 151 1.21 -1.34 30.71
CA GLY A 151 2.65 -1.23 30.93
C GLY A 151 3.28 -2.55 31.36
N ARG A 152 2.68 -3.68 30.95
CA ARG A 152 3.17 -5.03 31.18
C ARG A 152 3.72 -5.63 29.89
N TYR A 153 4.40 -6.77 29.98
CA TYR A 153 5.05 -7.39 28.83
C TYR A 153 4.24 -8.53 28.24
N ALA A 154 4.24 -8.64 26.92
CA ALA A 154 3.67 -9.76 26.20
C ALA A 154 4.65 -10.30 25.17
N VAL A 155 4.65 -11.62 24.99
CA VAL A 155 5.45 -12.32 23.99
C VAL A 155 4.50 -13.19 23.19
N LEU A 156 4.36 -12.91 21.89
CA LEU A 156 3.57 -13.70 20.96
C LEU A 156 4.50 -14.57 20.10
N GLU A 157 4.44 -15.88 20.29
CA GLU A 157 5.21 -16.86 19.51
C GLU A 157 4.41 -17.41 18.35
N HIS A 158 5.03 -17.45 17.17
CA HIS A 158 4.46 -18.13 16.02
C HIS A 158 5.57 -18.52 15.00
N PRO A 159 5.35 -19.54 14.14
CA PRO A 159 6.28 -19.87 13.06
C PRO A 159 6.61 -18.68 12.15
N TRP A 160 7.89 -18.50 11.79
CA TRP A 160 8.36 -17.34 10.99
C TRP A 160 7.63 -17.15 9.65
N LEU A 161 7.32 -18.25 8.95
CA LEU A 161 6.66 -18.22 7.64
C LEU A 161 5.13 -18.21 7.70
N ALA A 162 4.54 -18.07 8.89
CA ALA A 162 3.09 -18.11 9.03
C ALA A 162 2.41 -16.91 8.36
N SER A 163 1.29 -17.16 7.68
CA SER A 163 0.48 -16.09 7.09
C SER A 163 -0.17 -15.17 8.12
N SER A 164 -0.20 -15.56 9.39
CA SER A 164 -0.68 -14.72 10.50
C SER A 164 0.11 -13.42 10.66
N TRP A 165 1.39 -13.38 10.26
CA TRP A 165 2.20 -12.16 10.32
C TRP A 165 1.76 -11.06 9.33
N GLN A 166 0.97 -11.43 8.33
CA GLN A 166 0.42 -10.50 7.33
C GLN A 166 -0.98 -10.01 7.70
N LEU A 167 -1.52 -10.43 8.85
CA LEU A 167 -2.80 -9.93 9.33
C LEU A 167 -2.70 -8.44 9.64
N PRO A 168 -3.68 -7.61 9.20
CA PRO A 168 -3.67 -6.17 9.45
C PRO A 168 -3.48 -5.79 10.92
N GLU A 169 -4.03 -6.58 11.84
CA GLU A 169 -3.92 -6.39 13.29
C GLU A 169 -2.49 -6.55 13.80
N VAL A 170 -1.71 -7.46 13.20
CA VAL A 170 -0.28 -7.66 13.51
C VAL A 170 0.56 -6.53 12.92
N LEU A 171 0.30 -6.18 11.66
CA LEU A 171 1.00 -5.07 10.99
C LEU A 171 0.77 -3.75 11.75
N ALA A 172 -0.43 -3.54 12.30
CA ALA A 172 -0.71 -2.40 13.16
C ALA A 172 0.08 -2.44 14.46
N LEU A 173 0.18 -3.59 15.13
CA LEU A 173 1.00 -3.75 16.35
C LEU A 173 2.48 -3.45 16.11
N LEU A 174 3.02 -3.84 14.95
CA LEU A 174 4.42 -3.57 14.57
C LEU A 174 4.71 -2.08 14.33
N THR A 175 3.69 -1.23 14.20
CA THR A 175 3.89 0.24 14.13
C THR A 175 4.09 0.88 15.50
N ASP A 176 3.83 0.15 16.59
CA ASP A 176 4.07 0.62 17.94
C ASP A 176 5.55 0.50 18.28
N SER A 177 6.19 1.62 18.63
CA SER A 177 7.63 1.67 18.94
C SER A 177 8.04 0.82 20.14
N GLN A 178 7.09 0.43 20.99
CA GLN A 178 7.34 -0.46 22.12
C GLN A 178 7.39 -1.93 21.68
N VAL A 179 6.94 -2.26 20.47
CA VAL A 179 6.78 -3.64 20.00
C VAL A 179 7.87 -3.96 18.97
N HIS A 180 8.57 -5.07 19.21
CA HIS A 180 9.66 -5.56 18.40
C HIS A 180 9.36 -6.96 17.87
N ALA A 181 10.05 -7.34 16.79
CA ALA A 181 9.99 -8.68 16.26
C ALA A 181 11.38 -9.32 16.25
N TYR A 182 11.48 -10.52 16.81
CA TYR A 182 12.73 -11.28 16.87
C TYR A 182 12.59 -12.61 16.16
N VAL A 183 13.63 -13.05 15.46
CA VAL A 183 13.63 -14.25 14.63
C VAL A 183 14.82 -15.10 15.03
N PHE A 184 14.56 -16.36 15.33
CA PHE A 184 15.60 -17.29 15.78
C PHE A 184 15.30 -18.71 15.30
N ASP A 185 16.35 -19.51 15.20
CA ASP A 185 16.24 -20.93 14.86
C ASP A 185 16.34 -21.78 16.15
N GLN A 186 15.27 -22.50 16.50
CA GLN A 186 15.19 -23.24 17.78
C GLN A 186 16.23 -24.36 17.95
N CYS A 187 16.91 -24.80 16.87
CA CYS A 187 18.00 -25.77 16.97
C CYS A 187 19.16 -25.26 17.81
N LEU A 188 19.45 -23.95 17.77
CA LEU A 188 20.48 -23.31 18.60
C LEU A 188 20.12 -23.27 20.09
N LEU A 189 18.83 -23.44 20.40
CA LEU A 189 18.30 -23.51 21.75
C LEU A 189 18.06 -24.96 22.20
N GLY A 190 18.51 -25.94 21.41
CA GLY A 190 18.48 -27.37 21.74
C GLY A 190 17.31 -28.17 21.15
N LEU A 191 16.59 -27.65 20.14
CA LEU A 191 15.49 -28.42 19.53
C LEU A 191 16.00 -29.63 18.73
N ARG A 192 15.59 -30.83 19.16
CA ARG A 192 15.93 -32.12 18.56
C ARG A 192 14.70 -33.01 18.36
N THR A 193 14.77 -34.00 17.46
CA THR A 193 13.76 -35.06 17.36
C THR A 193 13.83 -35.96 18.59
N LYS A 194 12.69 -36.55 19.01
CA LYS A 194 12.67 -37.34 20.26
C LYS A 194 13.39 -38.68 20.19
N VAL A 195 13.40 -39.37 19.04
CA VAL A 195 13.92 -40.75 18.95
C VAL A 195 15.36 -40.75 18.42
N LEU A 196 15.61 -40.08 17.30
CA LEU A 196 16.92 -40.01 16.65
C LEU A 196 17.82 -38.93 17.27
N GLN A 197 17.27 -38.02 18.07
CA GLN A 197 18.00 -36.90 18.68
C GLN A 197 18.66 -35.97 17.64
N ASP A 198 18.16 -35.99 16.41
CA ASP A 198 18.63 -35.14 15.32
C ASP A 198 18.20 -33.69 15.54
N PRO A 199 19.06 -32.71 15.27
CA PRO A 199 18.70 -31.31 15.42
C PRO A 199 17.67 -30.87 14.38
N VAL A 200 16.72 -30.05 14.83
CA VAL A 200 15.58 -29.60 14.03
C VAL A 200 15.60 -28.09 13.87
N ARG A 201 15.80 -27.63 12.63
CA ARG A 201 15.73 -26.20 12.32
C ARG A 201 14.29 -25.73 12.22
N LYS A 202 13.70 -25.39 13.37
CA LYS A 202 12.40 -24.71 13.45
C LYS A 202 12.62 -23.21 13.60
N ARG A 203 12.42 -22.46 12.50
CA ARG A 203 12.49 -21.01 12.54
C ARG A 203 11.24 -20.42 13.17
N THR A 204 11.42 -19.69 14.26
CA THR A 204 10.36 -19.07 15.05
C THR A 204 10.51 -17.56 15.05
N LYS A 205 9.37 -16.87 15.16
CA LYS A 205 9.31 -15.43 15.30
C LYS A 205 8.55 -15.07 16.59
N PHE A 206 9.11 -14.15 17.35
CA PHE A 206 8.43 -13.45 18.43
C PHE A 206 7.96 -12.09 17.97
N LEU A 207 6.77 -11.69 18.43
CA LEU A 207 6.33 -10.30 18.49
C LEU A 207 6.22 -9.95 19.97
N THR A 208 6.94 -8.94 20.45
CA THR A 208 7.03 -8.67 21.89
C THR A 208 7.42 -7.24 22.21
N ASN A 209 6.96 -6.72 23.34
CA ASN A 209 7.49 -5.48 23.95
C ASN A 209 8.54 -5.74 25.04
N PHE A 210 8.99 -7.00 25.20
CA PHE A 210 9.97 -7.40 26.20
C PHE A 210 11.39 -7.36 25.63
N LEU A 211 12.03 -6.19 25.73
CA LEU A 211 13.33 -5.91 25.09
C LEU A 211 14.46 -6.85 25.53
N ARG A 212 14.38 -7.37 26.77
CA ARG A 212 15.35 -8.33 27.34
C ARG A 212 15.55 -9.59 26.49
N LEU A 213 14.56 -9.96 25.68
CA LEU A 213 14.66 -11.11 24.79
C LEU A 213 15.59 -10.90 23.59
N GLN A 214 15.99 -9.66 23.27
CA GLN A 214 16.71 -9.33 22.05
C GLN A 214 18.04 -10.08 21.90
N GLN A 215 18.83 -10.17 22.98
CA GLN A 215 20.17 -10.77 22.93
C GLN A 215 20.12 -12.27 22.66
N THR A 216 19.12 -12.96 23.21
CA THR A 216 19.01 -14.42 23.12
C THR A 216 18.21 -14.88 21.90
N PHE A 217 17.22 -14.10 21.46
CA PHE A 217 16.23 -14.54 20.46
C PHE A 217 16.37 -13.90 19.07
N THR A 218 17.59 -13.52 18.66
CA THR A 218 17.88 -12.95 17.32
C THR A 218 18.88 -13.77 16.50
N ILE A 219 19.40 -14.88 17.05
CA ILE A 219 20.44 -15.69 16.41
C ILE A 219 19.82 -16.70 15.44
N LEU A 220 20.31 -16.67 14.19
CA LEU A 220 19.94 -17.62 13.14
C LEU A 220 21.02 -18.68 12.96
N CYS A 221 20.58 -19.89 12.62
CA CYS A 221 21.47 -21.00 12.35
C CYS A 221 22.07 -20.89 10.94
N ASP A 222 23.39 -20.94 10.82
CA ASP A 222 24.17 -20.98 9.59
C ASP A 222 25.37 -21.92 9.77
N THR A 223 26.29 -21.96 8.79
CA THR A 223 27.48 -22.81 8.81
C THR A 223 28.50 -22.44 9.90
N ASN A 224 28.43 -21.23 10.46
CA ASN A 224 29.36 -20.72 11.47
C ASN A 224 28.75 -20.77 12.89
N THR A 225 27.43 -20.63 13.01
CA THR A 225 26.72 -20.67 14.30
C THR A 225 26.32 -22.08 14.72
N CYS A 226 26.45 -23.07 13.83
CA CYS A 226 25.95 -24.43 14.06
C CYS A 226 26.77 -25.52 13.36
N ASN A 227 27.41 -26.41 14.14
CA ASN A 227 28.13 -27.61 13.67
C ASN A 227 27.35 -28.91 13.94
N HIS A 228 26.05 -28.92 13.65
CA HIS A 228 25.22 -30.10 13.84
C HIS A 228 25.53 -31.20 12.79
N GLU A 229 26.19 -32.29 13.18
CA GLU A 229 26.25 -33.55 12.39
C GLU A 229 25.15 -34.53 12.86
N PRO A 230 24.40 -35.19 11.95
CA PRO A 230 24.55 -35.28 10.48
C PRO A 230 23.82 -34.18 9.66
N GLY A 231 23.56 -33.01 10.23
CA GLY A 231 22.79 -31.92 9.61
C GLY A 231 21.38 -31.77 10.21
N HIS A 232 20.58 -30.84 9.69
CA HIS A 232 19.20 -30.62 10.18
C HIS A 232 18.20 -31.60 9.56
N THR A 233 17.39 -32.24 10.40
CA THR A 233 16.30 -33.09 9.94
C THR A 233 15.02 -32.27 9.68
N VAL A 234 14.30 -32.62 8.61
CA VAL A 234 13.02 -31.97 8.25
C VAL A 234 11.89 -32.40 9.20
N LEU A 235 11.00 -31.46 9.55
CA LEU A 235 9.84 -31.66 10.43
C LEU A 235 8.72 -32.54 9.83
N GLN A 236 8.91 -33.08 8.63
CA GLN A 236 7.92 -33.92 7.94
C GLN A 236 8.13 -35.41 8.26
N GLY A 237 7.03 -36.15 8.39
CA GLY A 237 7.02 -37.60 8.59
C GLY A 237 6.71 -38.02 10.02
N SER A 238 6.90 -39.31 10.30
CA SER A 238 6.74 -39.91 11.63
C SER A 238 8.01 -40.62 12.05
N GLU A 239 8.22 -40.70 13.35
CA GLU A 239 9.39 -41.31 13.98
C GLU A 239 8.95 -41.94 15.29
N GLY A 240 9.31 -43.21 15.53
CA GLY A 240 8.80 -43.96 16.69
C GLY A 240 7.28 -44.16 16.71
N GLY A 241 6.58 -44.02 15.58
CA GLY A 241 5.12 -44.15 15.49
C GLY A 241 4.34 -42.85 15.74
N GLU A 242 5.01 -41.76 16.12
CA GLU A 242 4.39 -40.45 16.30
C GLU A 242 4.83 -39.45 15.21
N SER A 243 4.00 -38.43 14.94
CA SER A 243 4.33 -37.39 13.96
C SER A 243 5.47 -36.51 14.46
N ARG A 244 6.48 -36.24 13.61
CA ARG A 244 7.58 -35.31 13.94
C ARG A 244 7.08 -33.91 14.29
N CYS A 245 5.94 -33.49 13.74
CA CYS A 245 5.28 -32.22 14.10
C CYS A 245 4.76 -32.20 15.55
N THR A 246 4.40 -33.34 16.13
CA THR A 246 3.98 -33.45 17.53
C THR A 246 5.15 -33.16 18.47
N PHE A 247 6.36 -33.56 18.08
CA PHE A 247 7.59 -33.26 18.83
C PHE A 247 7.95 -31.77 18.76
N ALA A 248 7.69 -31.13 17.62
CA ALA A 248 7.91 -29.70 17.39
C ALA A 248 6.94 -28.78 18.16
N GLU A 249 5.92 -29.33 18.84
CA GLU A 249 5.01 -28.58 19.71
C GLU A 249 5.64 -28.23 21.06
N GLN A 250 6.71 -28.92 21.47
CA GLN A 250 7.46 -28.65 22.71
C GLN A 250 8.53 -27.57 22.47
N TYR A 251 8.70 -26.67 23.44
CA TYR A 251 9.83 -25.73 23.43
C TYR A 251 11.09 -26.46 23.90
N PRO A 252 12.26 -26.19 23.27
CA PRO A 252 13.50 -26.79 23.71
C PRO A 252 13.93 -26.19 25.06
N ALA A 253 14.69 -26.95 25.85
CA ALA A 253 15.06 -26.56 27.21
C ALA A 253 15.77 -25.20 27.26
N GLY A 254 16.68 -24.91 26.31
CA GLY A 254 17.38 -23.64 26.24
C GLY A 254 16.46 -22.44 26.00
N MET A 255 15.36 -22.63 25.24
CA MET A 255 14.35 -21.59 25.05
C MET A 255 13.57 -21.31 26.34
N CYS A 256 13.16 -22.36 27.06
CA CYS A 256 12.46 -22.20 28.33
C CYS A 256 13.34 -21.57 29.41
N GLN A 257 14.60 -21.99 29.51
CA GLN A 257 15.59 -21.45 30.44
C GLN A 257 15.87 -19.98 30.16
N ALA A 258 16.09 -19.60 28.90
CA ALA A 258 16.30 -18.21 28.51
C ALA A 258 15.10 -17.32 28.84
N LEU A 259 13.87 -17.75 28.52
CA LEU A 259 12.66 -17.00 28.86
C LEU A 259 12.49 -16.84 30.37
N ALA A 260 12.69 -17.91 31.15
CA ALA A 260 12.58 -17.86 32.60
C ALA A 260 13.67 -16.97 33.24
N TYR A 261 14.89 -17.03 32.73
CA TYR A 261 15.99 -16.18 33.17
C TYR A 261 15.68 -14.71 32.92
N GLU A 262 15.21 -14.32 31.73
CA GLU A 262 14.88 -12.92 31.46
C GLU A 262 13.71 -12.39 32.30
N VAL A 263 12.70 -13.22 32.56
CA VAL A 263 11.63 -12.90 33.52
C VAL A 263 12.21 -12.64 34.91
N PHE A 264 13.11 -13.51 35.37
CA PHE A 264 13.78 -13.31 36.66
C PHE A 264 14.60 -12.02 36.69
N GLN A 265 15.36 -11.73 35.64
CA GLN A 265 16.13 -10.49 35.53
C GLN A 265 15.25 -9.25 35.57
N GLU A 266 14.10 -9.27 34.91
CA GLU A 266 13.13 -8.17 34.93
C GLU A 266 12.55 -7.94 36.33
N VAL A 267 12.21 -9.00 37.06
CA VAL A 267 11.71 -8.86 38.45
C VAL A 267 12.79 -8.29 39.37
N GLN A 268 14.03 -8.75 39.25
CA GLN A 268 15.13 -8.32 40.13
C GLN A 268 15.62 -6.90 39.84
N HIS A 269 15.72 -6.52 38.56
CA HIS A 269 16.40 -5.30 38.15
C HIS A 269 15.47 -4.24 37.54
N GLY A 270 14.18 -4.55 37.36
CA GLY A 270 13.21 -3.66 36.74
C GLY A 270 13.43 -3.48 35.23
N PRO A 271 12.72 -2.52 34.60
CA PRO A 271 12.78 -2.32 33.15
C PRO A 271 14.19 -1.96 32.72
N LEU A 272 14.66 -2.64 31.67
CA LEU A 272 15.91 -2.24 31.01
C LEU A 272 15.77 -0.78 30.56
N ALA A 273 16.63 0.12 31.05
CA ALA A 273 16.62 1.50 30.58
C ALA A 273 16.81 1.48 29.07
N LEU A 274 15.99 2.27 28.35
CA LEU A 274 16.26 2.61 26.95
C LEU A 274 17.62 3.31 26.92
N VAL A 275 18.69 2.53 26.78
CA VAL A 275 19.95 3.02 26.26
C VAL A 275 19.55 3.69 24.95
N GLN A 276 19.78 4.99 24.84
CA GLN A 276 19.86 5.64 23.54
C GLN A 276 20.77 4.76 22.70
N GLN A 277 20.19 3.95 21.83
CA GLN A 277 20.97 3.08 20.98
C GLN A 277 21.81 4.02 20.12
N ALA A 278 23.11 4.04 20.41
CA ALA A 278 24.09 4.27 19.37
C ALA A 278 23.70 3.37 18.19
N PRO A 279 23.84 3.85 16.94
CA PRO A 279 23.51 3.05 15.77
C PRO A 279 24.15 1.67 15.91
N LEU A 280 23.34 0.63 15.63
CA LEU A 280 23.79 -0.75 15.55
C LEU A 280 25.15 -0.78 14.85
N GLN A 281 26.19 -1.22 15.57
CA GLN A 281 27.44 -1.57 14.89
C GLN A 281 27.11 -2.72 13.94
N PRO A 282 27.54 -2.63 12.66
CA PRO A 282 27.37 -3.73 11.72
C PRO A 282 28.06 -4.98 12.26
N LEU A 283 27.44 -6.13 11.99
CA LEU A 283 28.06 -7.45 12.19
C LEU A 283 29.39 -7.48 11.43
N PRO A 284 30.43 -8.15 11.96
CA PRO A 284 31.70 -8.27 11.24
C PRO A 284 31.48 -8.99 9.91
N ASP A 285 31.91 -8.32 8.85
CA ASP A 285 31.92 -8.80 7.48
C ASP A 285 32.65 -10.16 7.41
N ASN A 286 31.89 -11.20 7.11
CA ASN A 286 32.44 -12.38 6.49
C ASN A 286 31.54 -12.75 5.31
N GLU A 287 31.31 -11.76 4.45
CA GLU A 287 30.95 -12.01 3.07
C GLU A 287 32.25 -12.19 2.30
N SER A 288 32.46 -13.39 1.78
CA SER A 288 33.16 -13.54 0.53
C SER A 288 32.55 -12.56 -0.47
N ASP A 289 33.36 -11.62 -0.95
CA ASP A 289 33.03 -10.53 -1.87
C ASP A 289 31.92 -10.91 -2.87
N VAL A 290 30.69 -10.52 -2.55
CA VAL A 290 29.60 -10.38 -3.53
C VAL A 290 29.38 -8.89 -3.69
N GLU A 291 30.05 -8.28 -4.66
CA GLU A 291 29.82 -6.88 -5.02
C GLU A 291 28.34 -6.70 -5.42
N MET A 292 27.58 -5.99 -4.58
CA MET A 292 26.22 -5.53 -4.84
C MET A 292 26.27 -4.28 -5.73
N PRO A 293 25.40 -4.13 -6.75
CA PRO A 293 25.39 -2.95 -7.62
C PRO A 293 25.00 -1.67 -6.87
N GLU A 294 25.71 -0.57 -7.14
CA GLU A 294 25.51 0.76 -6.51
C GLU A 294 24.05 1.30 -6.60
N ASP A 295 23.26 0.87 -7.59
CA ASP A 295 21.89 1.36 -7.84
C ASP A 295 20.87 0.89 -6.77
N ASP A 296 21.08 -0.28 -6.16
CA ASP A 296 20.15 -0.85 -5.16
C ASP A 296 20.17 -0.06 -3.84
N SER A 297 21.33 0.49 -3.46
CA SER A 297 21.50 1.32 -2.26
C SER A 297 20.67 2.61 -2.29
N ALA A 298 20.55 3.23 -3.47
CA ALA A 298 19.79 4.45 -3.68
C ALA A 298 18.27 4.20 -3.69
N VAL A 299 17.84 3.03 -4.15
CA VAL A 299 16.42 2.61 -4.14
C VAL A 299 15.97 2.32 -2.71
N GLU A 300 16.76 1.55 -1.95
CA GLU A 300 16.49 1.26 -0.53
C GLU A 300 16.46 2.52 0.32
N TRP A 301 17.39 3.46 0.09
CA TRP A 301 17.40 4.76 0.76
C TRP A 301 16.11 5.54 0.54
N LYS A 302 15.64 5.63 -0.72
CA LYS A 302 14.39 6.31 -1.07
C LYS A 302 13.18 5.62 -0.41
N GLN A 303 13.17 4.30 -0.36
CA GLN A 303 12.11 3.54 0.30
C GLN A 303 12.06 3.80 1.80
N LYS A 304 13.22 3.80 2.48
CA LYS A 304 13.31 4.10 3.91
C LYS A 304 12.87 5.53 4.24
N ALA A 305 13.34 6.52 3.49
CA ALA A 305 12.92 7.92 3.66
C ALA A 305 11.40 8.10 3.48
N ARG A 306 10.81 7.32 2.57
CA ARG A 306 9.37 7.29 2.32
C ARG A 306 8.60 6.65 3.47
N GLU A 307 9.07 5.55 4.02
CA GLU A 307 8.46 4.89 5.18
C GLU A 307 8.47 5.80 6.42
N GLU A 308 9.58 6.49 6.68
CA GLU A 308 9.68 7.51 7.73
C GLU A 308 8.66 8.64 7.52
N ALA A 309 8.58 9.19 6.31
CA ALA A 309 7.61 10.24 5.96
C ALA A 309 6.17 9.77 6.11
N ASN A 310 5.86 8.53 5.71
CA ASN A 310 4.53 7.93 5.86
C ASN A 310 4.15 7.72 7.32
N SER A 311 5.08 7.22 8.15
CA SER A 311 4.83 7.01 9.58
C SER A 311 4.58 8.33 10.30
N TRP A 312 5.42 9.34 10.04
CA TRP A 312 5.24 10.68 10.60
C TRP A 312 3.92 11.31 10.14
N ALA A 313 3.62 11.25 8.84
CA ALA A 313 2.37 11.73 8.24
C ALA A 313 1.15 11.15 8.95
N ARG A 314 1.13 9.83 9.17
CA ARG A 314 0.02 9.13 9.84
C ARG A 314 -0.18 9.62 11.26
N ASN A 315 0.89 9.73 12.04
CA ASN A 315 0.80 10.16 13.43
C ASN A 315 0.37 11.62 13.54
N TRP A 316 0.93 12.49 12.70
CA TRP A 316 0.57 13.90 12.64
C TRP A 316 -0.90 14.10 12.26
N VAL A 317 -1.36 13.45 11.19
CA VAL A 317 -2.77 13.53 10.76
C VAL A 317 -3.69 13.00 11.86
N LYS A 318 -3.43 11.83 12.46
CA LYS A 318 -4.27 11.26 13.54
C LYS A 318 -4.44 12.19 14.74
N SER A 319 -3.45 13.04 15.03
CA SER A 319 -3.53 14.03 16.12
C SER A 319 -4.41 15.24 15.80
N LYS A 320 -4.67 15.52 14.51
CA LYS A 320 -5.34 16.75 14.06
C LYS A 320 -6.58 16.55 13.19
N ALA A 321 -6.73 15.37 12.62
CA ALA A 321 -7.79 15.02 11.69
C ALA A 321 -8.21 13.56 11.83
N HIS A 322 -9.53 13.34 11.85
CA HIS A 322 -10.13 12.01 11.86
C HIS A 322 -11.06 11.87 10.66
N THR A 323 -10.95 10.78 9.92
CA THR A 323 -11.86 10.43 8.84
C THR A 323 -12.39 9.01 9.07
N PHE A 324 -13.70 8.83 9.06
CA PHE A 324 -14.33 7.56 9.44
C PHE A 324 -15.57 7.23 8.59
N SER A 325 -15.95 5.96 8.60
CA SER A 325 -17.18 5.48 7.95
C SER A 325 -18.29 5.19 8.97
N TYR A 326 -19.54 5.34 8.54
CA TYR A 326 -20.74 5.05 9.34
C TYR A 326 -21.72 4.16 8.58
N ASP A 327 -22.59 3.46 9.32
CA ASP A 327 -23.66 2.66 8.73
C ASP A 327 -24.90 3.53 8.51
N GLU A 328 -25.17 3.89 7.25
CA GLU A 328 -26.34 4.69 6.87
C GLU A 328 -27.68 4.03 7.23
N LYS A 329 -27.72 2.69 7.32
CA LYS A 329 -28.95 1.94 7.65
C LYS A 329 -29.25 1.93 9.15
N LYS A 330 -28.25 2.23 9.98
CA LYS A 330 -28.38 2.26 11.43
C LYS A 330 -28.67 3.70 11.89
N LYS A 331 -29.93 3.97 12.20
CA LYS A 331 -30.39 5.30 12.60
C LYS A 331 -29.55 5.87 13.76
N GLY A 332 -29.01 7.07 13.55
CA GLY A 332 -28.18 7.77 14.54
C GLY A 332 -26.71 7.35 14.61
N ASP A 333 -26.27 6.33 13.85
CA ASP A 333 -24.89 5.84 13.88
C ASP A 333 -23.87 6.94 13.54
N LEU A 334 -24.17 7.77 12.52
CA LEU A 334 -23.35 8.92 12.17
C LEU A 334 -23.17 9.88 13.36
N ILE A 335 -24.25 10.23 14.08
CA ILE A 335 -24.18 11.17 15.21
C ILE A 335 -23.36 10.58 16.34
N THR A 336 -23.59 9.31 16.68
CA THR A 336 -22.85 8.63 17.74
C THR A 336 -21.36 8.58 17.43
N LYS A 337 -20.98 8.10 16.25
CA LYS A 337 -19.57 8.04 15.83
C LYS A 337 -18.95 9.42 15.73
N MET A 338 -19.70 10.43 15.28
CA MET A 338 -19.22 11.80 15.21
C MET A 338 -18.78 12.31 16.59
N HIS A 339 -19.59 12.09 17.63
CA HIS A 339 -19.23 12.48 19.00
C HIS A 339 -18.05 11.68 19.54
N GLU A 340 -17.99 10.37 19.28
CA GLU A 340 -16.86 9.50 19.69
C GLU A 340 -15.53 9.96 19.08
N HIS A 341 -15.51 10.20 17.77
CA HIS A 341 -14.32 10.67 17.07
C HIS A 341 -13.97 12.11 17.44
N LEU A 342 -14.95 13.00 17.62
CA LEU A 342 -14.73 14.36 18.10
C LEU A 342 -14.07 14.34 19.49
N ALA A 343 -14.59 13.57 20.44
CA ALA A 343 -14.02 13.45 21.78
C ALA A 343 -12.57 12.92 21.74
N THR A 344 -12.31 11.92 20.89
CA THR A 344 -10.97 11.36 20.71
C THR A 344 -9.99 12.39 20.12
N LEU A 345 -10.44 13.15 19.12
CA LEU A 345 -9.67 14.20 18.47
C LEU A 345 -9.35 15.36 19.43
N LEU A 346 -10.33 15.80 20.20
CA LEU A 346 -10.16 16.86 21.21
C LEU A 346 -9.20 16.40 22.32
N LYS A 347 -9.30 15.15 22.79
CA LYS A 347 -8.37 14.58 23.76
C LYS A 347 -6.94 14.58 23.23
N ALA A 348 -6.72 14.16 21.98
CA ALA A 348 -5.40 14.18 21.36
C ALA A 348 -4.83 15.60 21.24
N ALA A 349 -5.69 16.59 20.99
CA ALA A 349 -5.33 18.00 20.92
C ALA A 349 -5.25 18.70 22.29
N SER A 350 -5.50 18.01 23.41
CA SER A 350 -5.60 18.59 24.76
C SER A 350 -6.62 19.74 24.84
N LEU A 351 -7.77 19.57 24.19
CA LEU A 351 -8.89 20.52 24.17
C LEU A 351 -10.13 19.90 24.82
N GLU A 352 -10.97 20.75 25.38
CA GLU A 352 -12.27 20.38 25.94
C GLU A 352 -13.38 20.83 24.99
N ARG A 353 -14.53 20.14 24.99
CA ARG A 353 -15.66 20.42 24.08
C ARG A 353 -16.15 21.87 24.15
N GLU A 354 -16.14 22.46 25.35
CA GLU A 354 -16.61 23.84 25.60
C GLU A 354 -15.67 24.90 25.00
N ASN A 355 -14.39 24.56 24.78
CA ASN A 355 -13.36 25.46 24.30
C ASN A 355 -13.25 25.47 22.75
N VAL A 356 -14.23 24.89 22.05
CA VAL A 356 -14.15 24.65 20.60
C VAL A 356 -15.46 24.98 19.91
N ALA A 357 -15.35 25.74 18.81
CA ALA A 357 -16.46 25.98 17.89
C ALA A 357 -16.45 24.96 16.74
N LEU A 358 -17.62 24.47 16.34
CA LEU A 358 -17.76 23.60 15.17
C LEU A 358 -18.12 24.42 13.93
N LEU A 359 -17.39 24.17 12.84
CA LEU A 359 -17.74 24.60 11.49
C LEU A 359 -18.17 23.37 10.70
N THR A 360 -19.47 23.11 10.64
CA THR A 360 -20.03 21.92 10.01
C THR A 360 -20.32 22.19 8.54
N LEU A 361 -19.89 21.31 7.65
CA LEU A 361 -20.00 21.41 6.20
C LEU A 361 -20.85 20.26 5.68
N LEU A 362 -21.76 20.57 4.78
CA LEU A 362 -22.57 19.60 4.05
C LEU A 362 -22.56 19.94 2.56
N ASN A 363 -21.86 19.11 1.77
CA ASN A 363 -21.81 19.26 0.32
C ASN A 363 -22.97 18.53 -0.35
N TRP A 364 -24.04 19.25 -0.61
CA TRP A 364 -25.22 18.75 -1.31
C TRP A 364 -25.43 19.43 -2.66
N SER A 365 -24.32 19.74 -3.34
CA SER A 365 -24.33 20.22 -4.72
C SER A 365 -24.89 19.20 -5.71
N ALA A 366 -24.82 17.90 -5.39
CA ALA A 366 -25.46 16.83 -6.16
C ALA A 366 -26.01 15.72 -5.25
N PRO A 367 -27.09 15.95 -4.49
CA PRO A 367 -27.55 15.01 -3.43
C PRO A 367 -27.86 13.61 -3.95
N ALA A 368 -28.26 13.51 -5.22
CA ALA A 368 -28.56 12.25 -5.90
C ALA A 368 -27.36 11.30 -6.06
N THR A 369 -26.16 11.67 -5.60
CA THR A 369 -24.99 10.78 -5.49
C THR A 369 -24.97 9.99 -4.18
N HIS A 370 -25.86 10.31 -3.24
CA HIS A 370 -26.01 9.65 -1.95
C HIS A 370 -27.35 8.90 -1.89
N SER A 371 -27.40 7.80 -1.14
CA SER A 371 -28.63 7.09 -0.82
C SER A 371 -29.58 7.99 -0.02
N ASP A 372 -30.88 7.67 -0.01
CA ASP A 372 -31.85 8.41 0.81
C ASP A 372 -31.52 8.29 2.32
N ASP A 373 -31.06 7.11 2.76
CA ASP A 373 -30.62 6.86 4.14
C ASP A 373 -29.40 7.72 4.52
N ALA A 374 -28.41 7.84 3.62
CA ALA A 374 -27.27 8.73 3.83
C ALA A 374 -27.71 10.19 3.90
N GLN A 375 -28.60 10.63 3.01
CA GLN A 375 -29.10 12.01 3.03
C GLN A 375 -29.83 12.32 4.34
N GLU A 376 -30.66 11.40 4.85
CA GLU A 376 -31.33 11.57 6.15
C GLU A 376 -30.30 11.68 7.28
N ALA A 377 -29.37 10.73 7.37
CA ALA A 377 -28.33 10.70 8.40
C ALA A 377 -27.46 11.96 8.38
N GLN A 378 -26.99 12.39 7.21
CA GLN A 378 -26.19 13.59 7.00
C GLN A 378 -26.91 14.86 7.46
N SER A 379 -28.17 15.03 7.03
CA SER A 379 -28.98 16.20 7.38
C SER A 379 -29.26 16.28 8.88
N LEU A 380 -29.55 15.14 9.52
CA LEU A 380 -29.82 15.05 10.94
C LEU A 380 -28.57 15.35 11.75
N CYS A 381 -27.43 14.76 11.38
CA CYS A 381 -26.15 15.05 12.04
C CYS A 381 -25.74 16.51 11.85
N PHE A 382 -25.82 17.03 10.63
CA PHE A 382 -25.47 18.42 10.32
C PHE A 382 -26.27 19.42 11.16
N THR A 383 -27.60 19.29 11.20
CA THR A 383 -28.46 20.19 12.00
C THR A 383 -28.27 20.03 13.49
N HIS A 384 -28.10 18.80 13.97
CA HIS A 384 -27.84 18.51 15.38
C HIS A 384 -26.54 19.18 15.87
N LEU A 385 -25.45 19.02 15.12
CA LEU A 385 -24.16 19.64 15.46
C LEU A 385 -24.23 21.16 15.44
N VAL A 386 -24.92 21.75 14.46
CA VAL A 386 -25.08 23.22 14.42
C VAL A 386 -25.89 23.67 15.63
N ALA A 387 -27.04 23.06 15.92
CA ALA A 387 -27.91 23.46 17.01
C ALA A 387 -27.35 23.18 18.42
N GLU A 388 -26.33 22.33 18.57
CA GLU A 388 -25.73 21.93 19.85
C GLU A 388 -25.19 23.11 20.66
N SER A 389 -24.63 24.13 19.99
CA SER A 389 -24.04 25.30 20.64
C SER A 389 -24.28 26.56 19.83
N PRO A 390 -24.60 27.70 20.48
CA PRO A 390 -24.81 28.98 19.80
C PRO A 390 -23.53 29.50 19.10
N GLN A 391 -22.37 28.90 19.36
CA GLN A 391 -21.09 29.26 18.75
C GLN A 391 -20.76 28.49 17.46
N ASN A 392 -21.54 27.45 17.15
CA ASN A 392 -21.32 26.63 15.97
C ASN A 392 -21.89 27.32 14.72
N LEU A 393 -21.32 26.98 13.56
CA LEU A 393 -21.73 27.48 12.26
C LEU A 393 -21.85 26.32 11.28
N GLY A 394 -22.89 26.34 10.45
CA GLY A 394 -23.08 25.36 9.38
C GLY A 394 -22.93 25.99 8.00
N ILE A 395 -22.42 25.24 7.03
CA ILE A 395 -22.37 25.61 5.62
C ILE A 395 -22.96 24.49 4.79
N LEU A 396 -24.00 24.80 4.04
CA LEU A 396 -24.68 23.88 3.14
C LEU A 396 -24.47 24.33 1.70
N LEU A 397 -23.79 23.53 0.88
CA LEU A 397 -23.81 23.70 -0.57
C LEU A 397 -25.14 23.18 -1.10
N THR A 398 -25.92 24.03 -1.78
CA THR A 398 -27.25 23.66 -2.27
C THR A 398 -27.18 23.02 -3.66
N PRO A 399 -28.22 22.27 -4.08
CA PRO A 399 -28.14 21.47 -5.29
C PRO A 399 -27.94 22.30 -6.55
N VAL A 400 -27.00 21.85 -7.40
CA VAL A 400 -26.77 22.35 -8.76
C VAL A 400 -26.98 21.27 -9.82
N PHE A 401 -27.28 20.04 -9.40
CA PHE A 401 -27.49 18.90 -10.28
C PHE A 401 -28.72 18.08 -9.87
N HIS A 402 -29.48 17.62 -10.87
CA HIS A 402 -30.52 16.63 -10.72
C HIS A 402 -30.72 15.83 -12.02
N TYR A 403 -30.99 14.52 -11.92
CA TYR A 403 -31.16 13.66 -13.09
C TYR A 403 -32.40 13.99 -13.93
N LYS A 404 -33.48 14.44 -13.29
CA LYS A 404 -34.67 14.96 -13.97
C LYS A 404 -34.50 16.47 -14.21
N LYS A 405 -34.71 16.90 -15.45
CA LYS A 405 -34.70 18.32 -15.84
C LYS A 405 -35.70 19.12 -14.99
N ASN A 406 -35.34 20.36 -14.67
CA ASN A 406 -36.18 21.35 -13.98
C ASN A 406 -36.68 20.94 -12.57
N GLN A 407 -35.99 20.03 -11.89
CA GLN A 407 -36.36 19.61 -10.52
C GLN A 407 -35.42 20.15 -9.43
N ILE A 408 -34.37 20.90 -9.80
CA ILE A 408 -33.40 21.45 -8.83
C ILE A 408 -34.08 22.35 -7.81
N TYR A 409 -34.98 23.25 -8.24
CA TYR A 409 -35.75 24.13 -7.35
C TYR A 409 -36.60 23.35 -6.34
N ASN A 410 -37.32 22.33 -6.81
CA ASN A 410 -38.16 21.49 -5.94
C ASN A 410 -37.30 20.73 -4.92
N LEU A 411 -36.16 20.20 -5.36
CA LEU A 411 -35.21 19.51 -4.51
C LEU A 411 -34.68 20.44 -3.42
N GLU A 412 -34.22 21.64 -3.78
CA GLU A 412 -33.76 22.64 -2.80
C GLU A 412 -34.87 23.01 -1.81
N HIS A 413 -36.08 23.27 -2.30
CA HIS A 413 -37.21 23.64 -1.44
C HIS A 413 -37.54 22.54 -0.41
N VAL A 414 -37.54 21.26 -0.83
CA VAL A 414 -37.76 20.12 0.07
C VAL A 414 -36.66 20.02 1.13
N MET A 415 -35.40 20.20 0.73
CA MET A 415 -34.26 20.13 1.63
C MET A 415 -34.26 21.26 2.66
N VAL A 416 -34.46 22.50 2.21
CA VAL A 416 -34.52 23.68 3.09
C VAL A 416 -35.67 23.55 4.10
N LYS A 417 -36.84 23.09 3.65
CA LYS A 417 -37.99 22.84 4.53
C LYS A 417 -37.69 21.78 5.60
N ASN A 418 -36.96 20.72 5.25
CA ASN A 418 -36.55 19.67 6.18
C ASN A 418 -35.52 20.18 7.22
N LEU A 419 -34.60 21.05 6.81
CA LEU A 419 -33.59 21.61 7.72
C LEU A 419 -34.19 22.66 8.67
N ALA A 420 -35.05 23.55 8.16
CA ALA A 420 -35.66 24.63 8.94
C ALA A 420 -36.49 24.12 10.14
N SER A 421 -37.06 22.91 10.05
CA SER A 421 -37.83 22.31 11.15
C SER A 421 -36.96 21.78 12.31
N LYS A 422 -35.63 21.91 12.24
CA LYS A 422 -34.67 21.30 13.18
C LYS A 422 -33.92 22.32 14.05
N GLY A 423 -34.53 23.47 14.34
CA GLY A 423 -33.97 24.45 15.29
C GLY A 423 -32.74 25.20 14.78
N VAL A 424 -32.63 25.38 13.47
CA VAL A 424 -31.57 26.15 12.81
C VAL A 424 -32.18 27.20 11.88
N ASP A 425 -31.49 28.33 11.75
CA ASP A 425 -31.76 29.35 10.74
C ASP A 425 -31.05 28.98 9.43
N VAL A 426 -31.81 29.02 8.33
CA VAL A 426 -31.37 28.64 6.98
C VAL A 426 -31.50 29.79 5.97
N ASP A 427 -31.85 31.00 6.41
CA ASP A 427 -32.23 32.12 5.55
C ASP A 427 -31.02 32.81 4.92
N CYS A 428 -29.85 32.67 5.53
CA CYS A 428 -28.64 33.32 5.06
C CYS A 428 -28.07 32.62 3.82
N GLN A 429 -28.12 33.29 2.67
CA GLN A 429 -27.58 32.81 1.39
C GLN A 429 -26.23 33.43 1.04
N ALA A 430 -25.37 32.66 0.38
CA ALA A 430 -24.10 33.09 -0.19
C ALA A 430 -23.73 32.26 -1.42
N SER A 431 -22.56 32.51 -2.02
CA SER A 431 -22.12 31.82 -3.25
C SER A 431 -20.64 31.44 -3.26
N LEU A 432 -20.37 30.21 -3.67
CA LEU A 432 -19.05 29.76 -4.09
C LEU A 432 -18.84 30.09 -5.57
N LEU A 433 -17.80 30.86 -5.88
CA LEU A 433 -17.55 31.40 -7.22
C LEU A 433 -16.41 30.66 -7.91
N PHE A 434 -16.57 30.41 -9.20
CA PHE A 434 -15.52 29.91 -10.08
C PHE A 434 -15.23 30.93 -11.17
N LYS A 435 -13.94 31.10 -11.47
CA LYS A 435 -13.46 32.07 -12.45
C LYS A 435 -13.91 31.77 -13.87
N ASP A 436 -13.57 30.58 -14.36
CA ASP A 436 -13.78 30.18 -15.75
C ASP A 436 -13.98 28.67 -15.89
N ARG A 437 -14.60 28.27 -17.01
CA ARG A 437 -14.69 26.86 -17.41
C ARG A 437 -13.39 26.45 -18.08
N LYS A 438 -12.81 25.33 -17.62
CA LYS A 438 -11.58 24.77 -18.24
C LYS A 438 -11.82 24.04 -19.56
N ASP A 439 -13.07 23.67 -19.84
CA ASP A 439 -13.51 23.09 -21.11
C ASP A 439 -14.88 23.67 -21.45
N ALA A 440 -15.09 24.13 -22.68
CA ALA A 440 -16.37 24.67 -23.14
C ALA A 440 -17.52 23.64 -23.05
N ARG A 441 -17.18 22.35 -23.08
CA ARG A 441 -18.12 21.21 -22.92
C ARG A 441 -18.41 20.90 -21.45
N ASP A 442 -17.77 21.59 -20.50
CA ASP A 442 -18.08 21.47 -19.09
C ASP A 442 -19.42 22.13 -18.77
N SER A 443 -20.36 21.32 -18.28
CA SER A 443 -21.72 21.73 -17.96
C SER A 443 -21.90 22.12 -16.49
N ARG A 444 -20.84 22.12 -15.67
CA ARG A 444 -20.91 22.60 -14.30
C ARG A 444 -21.10 24.13 -14.26
N PRO A 445 -21.93 24.65 -13.34
CA PRO A 445 -22.09 26.08 -13.19
C PRO A 445 -20.80 26.71 -12.63
N LEU A 446 -20.64 28.00 -12.87
CA LEU A 446 -19.55 28.80 -12.28
C LEU A 446 -19.95 29.42 -10.94
N VAL A 447 -21.21 29.25 -10.53
CA VAL A 447 -21.72 29.72 -9.25
C VAL A 447 -22.39 28.56 -8.57
N TYR A 448 -21.87 28.19 -7.41
CA TYR A 448 -22.44 27.18 -6.54
C TYR A 448 -23.15 27.90 -5.38
N PRO A 449 -24.49 27.89 -5.34
CA PRO A 449 -25.22 28.49 -4.24
C PRO A 449 -24.94 27.73 -2.94
N LEU A 450 -24.89 28.47 -1.84
CA LEU A 450 -24.73 27.91 -0.50
C LEU A 450 -25.55 28.68 0.54
N ARG A 451 -25.81 28.04 1.66
CA ARG A 451 -26.48 28.64 2.82
C ARG A 451 -25.57 28.60 4.04
N VAL A 452 -25.55 29.71 4.77
CA VAL A 452 -24.93 29.81 6.08
C VAL A 452 -26.02 29.47 7.11
N ILE A 453 -25.77 28.45 7.91
CA ILE A 453 -26.74 27.88 8.83
C ILE A 453 -26.32 28.24 10.24
N GLN A 454 -27.22 28.83 11.01
CA GLN A 454 -26.94 29.25 12.38
C GLN A 454 -27.90 28.56 13.36
N PRO A 455 -27.51 28.40 14.63
CA PRO A 455 -28.41 27.91 15.66
C PRO A 455 -29.58 28.89 15.82
N LEU A 456 -30.82 28.38 15.92
CA LEU A 456 -31.97 29.24 16.20
C LEU A 456 -31.92 29.64 17.69
N ILE A 457 -31.37 30.81 17.98
CA ILE A 457 -31.37 31.36 19.33
C ILE A 457 -32.79 31.82 19.63
N ALA A 458 -33.53 31.05 20.44
CA ALA A 458 -34.81 31.51 20.98
C ALA A 458 -34.54 32.82 21.72
N THR A 459 -34.98 33.94 21.14
CA THR A 459 -34.93 35.26 21.77
C THR A 459 -35.77 35.17 23.04
N ARG A 460 -35.14 34.89 24.19
CA ARG A 460 -35.71 35.38 25.44
C ARG A 460 -35.68 36.91 25.29
N PRO A 461 -36.83 37.60 25.39
CA PRO A 461 -36.80 39.05 25.41
C PRO A 461 -35.83 39.45 26.51
N VAL A 462 -34.83 40.25 26.15
CA VAL A 462 -33.97 40.91 27.11
C VAL A 462 -34.92 41.70 27.98
N SER A 463 -35.15 41.24 29.22
CA SER A 463 -35.86 42.04 30.20
C SER A 463 -35.10 43.36 30.29
N GLU A 464 -35.78 44.44 29.93
CA GLU A 464 -35.35 45.82 30.08
C GLU A 464 -35.13 46.12 31.58
N GLU A 465 -34.02 45.64 32.14
CA GLU A 465 -33.51 46.09 33.43
C GLU A 465 -32.01 46.34 33.26
N ALA A 466 -31.69 47.32 32.41
CA ALA A 466 -30.41 48.02 32.49
C ALA A 466 -30.59 49.14 33.52
N THR A 467 -30.17 48.91 34.76
CA THR A 467 -29.97 49.99 35.73
C THR A 467 -28.71 50.76 35.33
N GLU A 468 -28.81 52.08 35.22
CA GLU A 468 -27.81 53.00 34.66
C GLU A 468 -26.50 53.16 35.49
N ASP A 469 -26.26 52.33 36.51
CA ASP A 469 -25.22 52.55 37.53
C ASP A 469 -24.04 51.54 37.53
N GLU A 470 -23.88 50.67 36.52
CA GLU A 470 -22.71 49.77 36.46
C GLU A 470 -21.49 50.36 35.72
N PRO A 471 -20.26 50.24 36.27
CA PRO A 471 -19.06 50.86 35.72
C PRO A 471 -18.64 50.28 34.34
N PRO A 472 -17.97 51.08 33.48
CA PRO A 472 -17.71 50.76 32.08
C PRO A 472 -16.86 49.49 31.83
N ALA A 473 -16.16 48.97 32.85
CA ALA A 473 -15.46 47.68 32.75
C ALA A 473 -16.42 46.46 32.71
N LYS A 474 -17.66 46.58 33.19
CA LYS A 474 -18.71 45.56 33.08
C LYS A 474 -19.56 45.69 31.81
N GLN A 475 -19.46 46.83 31.11
CA GLN A 475 -19.99 47.04 29.77
C GLN A 475 -19.08 46.49 28.65
N ALA A 476 -18.04 45.71 29.01
CA ALA A 476 -17.32 44.88 28.06
C ALA A 476 -18.29 43.84 27.46
N LYS A 477 -19.00 44.30 26.42
CA LYS A 477 -19.81 43.59 25.43
C LYS A 477 -20.14 42.16 25.85
N LYS A 478 -21.38 41.92 26.32
CA LYS A 478 -22.07 40.64 26.11
C LYS A 478 -22.16 40.41 24.59
N GLN A 479 -21.05 40.05 23.94
CA GLN A 479 -21.06 39.54 22.58
C GLN A 479 -21.96 38.31 22.62
N GLN A 480 -22.99 38.30 21.78
CA GLN A 480 -23.80 37.10 21.66
C GLN A 480 -22.88 35.93 21.26
N PRO A 481 -23.00 34.76 21.89
CA PRO A 481 -22.22 33.59 21.50
C PRO A 481 -22.35 33.36 19.99
N GLY A 482 -21.22 33.13 19.30
CA GLY A 482 -21.17 32.98 17.84
C GLY A 482 -21.05 34.29 17.03
N ALA A 483 -21.14 35.47 17.66
CA ALA A 483 -21.02 36.75 16.96
C ALA A 483 -19.67 36.96 16.24
N PHE A 484 -18.60 36.27 16.66
CA PHE A 484 -17.28 36.38 16.03
C PHE A 484 -17.27 35.91 14.56
N TRP A 485 -18.21 35.03 14.16
CA TRP A 485 -18.38 34.64 12.75
C TRP A 485 -18.82 35.79 11.85
N GLN A 486 -19.44 36.84 12.39
CA GLN A 486 -19.89 37.99 11.59
C GLN A 486 -18.73 38.76 10.95
N ALA A 487 -17.52 38.63 11.50
CA ALA A 487 -16.30 39.19 10.92
C ALA A 487 -15.78 38.37 9.73
N ALA A 488 -16.26 37.15 9.52
CA ALA A 488 -15.79 36.30 8.43
C ALA A 488 -16.12 36.92 7.06
N PRO A 489 -15.17 36.98 6.11
CA PRO A 489 -15.39 37.55 4.78
C PRO A 489 -16.62 37.03 4.05
N LEU A 490 -16.96 35.74 4.21
CA LEU A 490 -18.15 35.15 3.59
C LEU A 490 -19.46 35.76 4.12
N LEU A 491 -19.52 36.06 5.42
CA LEU A 491 -20.71 36.65 6.04
C LEU A 491 -20.86 38.13 5.66
N LEU A 492 -19.75 38.82 5.39
CA LEU A 492 -19.74 40.22 4.96
C LEU A 492 -20.08 40.38 3.47
N THR A 493 -19.47 39.55 2.62
CA THR A 493 -19.54 39.73 1.16
C THR A 493 -20.57 38.83 0.48
N ARG A 494 -21.09 37.81 1.20
CA ARG A 494 -22.00 36.77 0.68
C ARG A 494 -21.43 35.99 -0.50
N ARG A 495 -20.12 35.99 -0.69
CA ARG A 495 -19.43 35.25 -1.75
C ARG A 495 -18.01 34.91 -1.36
N THR A 496 -17.47 33.89 -2.00
CA THR A 496 -16.03 33.58 -1.94
C THR A 496 -15.27 34.41 -2.98
N GLU A 497 -13.96 34.46 -2.86
CA GLU A 497 -13.11 34.79 -4.00
C GLU A 497 -13.25 33.72 -5.10
N GLU A 498 -12.94 34.10 -6.33
CA GLU A 498 -13.02 33.18 -7.47
C GLU A 498 -12.03 32.01 -7.33
N ALA A 499 -12.55 30.79 -7.40
CA ALA A 499 -11.80 29.56 -7.37
C ALA A 499 -11.56 28.99 -8.78
N GLU A 500 -10.54 28.16 -8.90
CA GLU A 500 -10.22 27.44 -10.13
C GLU A 500 -11.06 26.17 -10.23
N GLN A 501 -11.84 26.02 -11.31
CA GLN A 501 -12.66 24.84 -11.52
C GLN A 501 -11.79 23.63 -11.92
N VAL A 502 -11.94 22.50 -11.21
CA VAL A 502 -11.14 21.28 -11.47
C VAL A 502 -11.43 20.74 -12.87
N PRO A 503 -10.46 20.63 -13.79
CA PRO A 503 -10.69 20.05 -15.11
C PRO A 503 -11.26 18.62 -15.05
N ALA A 504 -12.14 18.25 -15.98
CA ALA A 504 -12.75 16.91 -16.01
C ALA A 504 -11.74 15.74 -15.95
N PRO A 505 -10.57 15.79 -16.62
CA PRO A 505 -9.55 14.73 -16.52
C PRO A 505 -8.83 14.64 -15.16
N LYS A 506 -8.97 15.67 -14.30
CA LYS A 506 -8.37 15.73 -12.97
C LYS A 506 -9.37 15.39 -11.85
N LEU A 507 -10.61 15.05 -12.19
CA LEU A 507 -11.59 14.59 -11.21
C LEU A 507 -11.16 13.24 -10.64
N LYS A 508 -11.35 13.07 -9.33
CA LYS A 508 -10.90 11.88 -8.62
C LYS A 508 -11.95 10.78 -8.71
N GLN A 509 -11.50 9.57 -9.05
CA GLN A 509 -12.32 8.37 -9.00
C GLN A 509 -12.02 7.63 -7.71
N VAL A 510 -13.06 7.29 -6.94
CA VAL A 510 -12.94 6.38 -5.81
C VAL A 510 -12.63 4.99 -6.35
N GLU A 511 -11.56 4.38 -5.84
CA GLU A 511 -11.11 3.05 -6.25
C GLU A 511 -11.35 2.05 -5.12
N ASP A 512 -11.83 0.86 -5.47
CA ASP A 512 -11.91 -0.27 -4.54
C ASP A 512 -10.52 -0.89 -4.37
N LEU A 513 -10.02 -0.84 -3.14
CA LEU A 513 -8.69 -1.30 -2.76
C LEU A 513 -8.63 -2.79 -2.43
N SER A 514 -9.77 -3.50 -2.48
CA SER A 514 -9.78 -4.94 -2.24
C SER A 514 -8.97 -5.71 -3.30
N GLU A 515 -8.35 -6.81 -2.90
CA GLU A 515 -7.57 -7.66 -3.80
C GLU A 515 -8.43 -8.19 -4.97
N SER A 516 -9.70 -8.48 -4.68
CA SER A 516 -10.71 -8.93 -5.64
C SER A 516 -11.38 -7.81 -6.45
N ALA A 517 -11.02 -6.54 -6.25
CA ALA A 517 -11.64 -5.46 -7.00
C ALA A 517 -11.29 -5.60 -8.49
N LEU A 518 -12.32 -5.60 -9.35
CA LEU A 518 -12.14 -5.63 -10.80
C LEU A 518 -11.59 -4.28 -11.29
N PRO A 519 -10.82 -4.26 -12.39
CA PRO A 519 -10.32 -3.00 -12.95
C PRO A 519 -11.44 -2.03 -13.32
N ALA A 520 -11.25 -0.77 -12.98
CA ALA A 520 -12.18 0.32 -13.29
C ALA A 520 -12.11 0.68 -14.79
N THR A 521 -12.88 -0.05 -15.60
CA THR A 521 -13.26 0.23 -17.00
C THR A 521 -12.17 0.11 -18.08
N THR A 522 -12.62 -0.03 -19.33
CA THR A 522 -11.79 -0.22 -20.54
C THR A 522 -11.55 1.04 -21.37
N ASP A 523 -12.15 2.15 -20.94
CA ASP A 523 -11.90 3.44 -21.55
C ASP A 523 -10.75 4.12 -20.80
N THR A 524 -9.66 4.41 -21.51
CA THR A 524 -8.55 5.21 -21.00
C THR A 524 -8.99 6.63 -20.63
N ALA A 525 -10.18 7.04 -21.07
CA ALA A 525 -10.86 8.27 -20.70
C ALA A 525 -12.04 8.02 -19.74
N ALA A 526 -11.87 7.18 -18.72
CA ALA A 526 -12.85 7.04 -17.63
C ALA A 526 -13.07 8.41 -16.96
N THR A 527 -14.00 9.17 -17.52
CA THR A 527 -14.31 10.54 -17.11
C THR A 527 -15.42 10.42 -16.08
N ILE A 528 -15.27 11.01 -14.91
CA ILE A 528 -16.34 11.08 -13.91
C ILE A 528 -17.59 11.72 -14.55
N GLN A 529 -18.73 11.01 -14.52
CA GLN A 529 -19.98 11.45 -15.14
C GLN A 529 -21.08 11.73 -14.10
N GLY A 530 -22.16 12.37 -14.56
CA GLY A 530 -23.37 12.60 -13.77
C GLY A 530 -23.12 13.46 -12.53
N GLY A 531 -23.89 13.21 -11.46
CA GLY A 531 -23.84 14.00 -10.23
C GLY A 531 -22.47 14.04 -9.56
N ARG A 532 -21.69 12.95 -9.66
CA ARG A 532 -20.33 12.86 -9.08
C ARG A 532 -19.39 13.95 -9.61
N ARG A 533 -19.60 14.43 -10.83
CA ARG A 533 -18.84 15.55 -11.41
C ARG A 533 -19.15 16.86 -10.68
N TYR A 534 -20.42 17.07 -10.36
CA TYR A 534 -20.92 18.31 -9.75
C TYR A 534 -20.61 18.36 -8.26
N GLU A 535 -20.59 17.19 -7.58
CA GLU A 535 -20.20 17.02 -6.18
C GLU A 535 -18.75 17.45 -5.91
N GLN A 536 -17.83 17.18 -6.84
CA GLN A 536 -16.41 17.53 -6.71
C GLN A 536 -16.15 19.00 -7.05
N ILE A 537 -16.22 19.85 -6.04
CA ILE A 537 -15.90 21.28 -6.14
C ILE A 537 -14.39 21.52 -6.29
N GLY A 538 -13.57 20.60 -5.78
CA GLY A 538 -12.12 20.66 -5.82
C GLY A 538 -11.46 21.40 -4.68
N GLN A 539 -10.17 21.11 -4.49
CA GLN A 539 -9.33 21.72 -3.45
C GLN A 539 -9.32 23.26 -3.52
N SER A 540 -9.18 23.86 -4.71
CA SER A 540 -9.15 25.33 -4.84
C SER A 540 -10.43 25.98 -4.30
N ALA A 541 -11.60 25.44 -4.67
CA ALA A 541 -12.89 25.95 -4.24
C ALA A 541 -13.14 25.74 -2.74
N ALA A 542 -12.80 24.55 -2.24
CA ALA A 542 -12.87 24.25 -0.81
C ALA A 542 -11.92 25.16 0.01
N THR A 543 -10.70 25.44 -0.47
CA THR A 543 -9.75 26.36 0.17
C THR A 543 -10.29 27.78 0.21
N LYS A 544 -10.83 28.30 -0.91
CA LYS A 544 -11.43 29.64 -0.94
C LYS A 544 -12.63 29.75 0.00
N LEU A 545 -13.45 28.70 0.10
CA LEU A 545 -14.58 28.67 1.04
C LEU A 545 -14.11 28.66 2.50
N LEU A 546 -13.17 27.80 2.87
CA LEU A 546 -12.62 27.77 4.24
C LEU A 546 -11.90 29.06 4.60
N SER A 547 -11.15 29.66 3.67
CA SER A 547 -10.46 30.93 3.89
C SER A 547 -11.46 32.06 4.14
N ALA A 548 -12.53 32.14 3.35
CA ALA A 548 -13.60 33.12 3.54
C ALA A 548 -14.36 32.97 4.88
N LEU A 549 -14.22 31.84 5.57
CA LEU A 549 -14.85 31.57 6.88
C LEU A 549 -13.88 31.75 8.05
N LEU A 550 -12.60 31.45 7.86
CA LEU A 550 -11.60 31.31 8.93
C LEU A 550 -10.51 32.40 8.91
N GLU A 551 -10.45 33.24 7.87
CA GLU A 551 -9.53 34.38 7.84
C GLU A 551 -10.17 35.64 8.42
N GLY A 552 -9.37 36.42 9.16
CA GLY A 552 -9.82 37.68 9.75
C GLY A 552 -10.75 37.53 10.96
N ILE A 553 -10.98 36.31 11.46
CA ILE A 553 -11.75 36.08 12.68
C ILE A 553 -10.84 35.98 13.92
N GLU A 554 -11.24 36.65 14.99
CA GLU A 554 -10.60 36.56 16.31
C GLU A 554 -11.44 35.63 17.20
N LEU A 555 -10.82 34.62 17.78
CA LEU A 555 -11.52 33.70 18.67
C LEU A 555 -11.87 34.41 20.00
N PRO A 556 -13.11 34.31 20.49
CA PRO A 556 -13.51 34.92 21.75
C PRO A 556 -12.83 34.24 22.94
N ALA A 557 -12.77 34.93 24.08
CA ALA A 557 -12.25 34.38 25.33
C ALA A 557 -12.99 33.08 25.71
N GLY A 558 -12.25 31.98 25.82
CA GLY A 558 -12.78 30.64 26.07
C GLY A 558 -12.65 29.69 24.87
N ILE A 559 -12.72 30.21 23.64
CA ILE A 559 -12.53 29.38 22.44
C ILE A 559 -11.08 29.36 22.01
N ARG A 560 -10.55 28.15 21.90
CA ARG A 560 -9.13 27.87 21.63
C ARG A 560 -8.90 27.24 20.26
N ALA A 561 -9.94 26.69 19.64
CA ALA A 561 -9.84 26.04 18.33
C ALA A 561 -11.16 26.03 17.57
N VAL A 562 -11.07 25.75 16.27
CA VAL A 562 -12.22 25.42 15.41
C VAL A 562 -12.06 24.00 14.88
N VAL A 563 -13.13 23.20 14.92
CA VAL A 563 -13.17 21.89 14.25
C VAL A 563 -14.02 22.02 12.99
N VAL A 564 -13.41 21.76 11.83
CA VAL A 564 -14.11 21.63 10.56
C VAL A 564 -14.70 20.23 10.48
N VAL A 565 -16.02 20.12 10.37
CA VAL A 565 -16.74 18.85 10.33
C VAL A 565 -17.38 18.65 8.96
N ASP A 566 -16.88 17.73 8.15
CA ASP A 566 -17.48 17.34 6.87
C ASP A 566 -18.39 16.12 7.06
N THR A 567 -19.70 16.31 7.01
CA THR A 567 -20.68 15.22 7.22
C THR A 567 -20.92 14.39 5.97
N ALA A 568 -20.45 14.83 4.80
CA ALA A 568 -20.59 14.15 3.52
C ALA A 568 -19.24 14.08 2.81
N LEU A 569 -18.29 13.41 3.46
CA LEU A 569 -16.92 13.26 2.99
C LEU A 569 -16.89 12.46 1.68
N GLY A 570 -16.84 13.19 0.56
CA GLY A 570 -16.67 12.64 -0.78
C GLY A 570 -15.20 12.31 -1.07
N VAL A 571 -14.62 12.96 -2.09
CA VAL A 571 -13.20 12.75 -2.46
C VAL A 571 -12.20 13.52 -1.58
N GLY A 572 -12.66 14.05 -0.45
CA GLY A 572 -11.86 14.78 0.54
C GLY A 572 -11.54 16.23 0.16
N ASP A 573 -12.32 16.91 -0.70
CA ASP A 573 -12.05 18.30 -1.11
C ASP A 573 -11.81 19.23 0.10
N PHE A 574 -12.62 19.12 1.15
CA PHE A 574 -12.45 19.88 2.39
C PHE A 574 -11.29 19.43 3.25
N PHE A 575 -10.93 18.14 3.23
CA PHE A 575 -9.71 17.66 3.90
C PHE A 575 -8.47 18.31 3.30
N TRP A 576 -8.35 18.33 1.96
CA TRP A 576 -7.22 18.95 1.27
C TRP A 576 -7.17 20.46 1.46
N ALA A 577 -8.33 21.11 1.55
CA ALA A 577 -8.42 22.53 1.88
C ALA A 577 -8.00 22.82 3.33
N TRP A 578 -8.43 22.00 4.28
CA TRP A 578 -8.01 22.07 5.68
C TRP A 578 -6.49 21.90 5.82
N LEU A 579 -5.93 20.92 5.12
CA LEU A 579 -4.48 20.66 5.15
C LEU A 579 -3.69 21.87 4.63
N GLU A 580 -4.12 22.46 3.51
CA GLU A 580 -3.47 23.67 2.96
C GLU A 580 -3.53 24.83 3.96
N ARG A 581 -4.65 24.98 4.69
CA ARG A 581 -4.82 26.03 5.69
C ARG A 581 -3.86 25.90 6.87
N GLN A 582 -3.37 24.70 7.19
CA GLN A 582 -2.40 24.50 8.28
C GLN A 582 -1.09 25.28 8.08
N LYS A 583 -0.79 25.71 6.84
CA LYS A 583 0.38 26.56 6.53
C LYS A 583 0.26 27.98 7.08
N ALA A 584 -0.96 28.49 7.30
CA ALA A 584 -1.21 29.91 7.61
C ALA A 584 -2.23 30.13 8.74
N ALA A 585 -2.55 29.10 9.53
CA ALA A 585 -3.57 29.18 10.58
C ALA A 585 -3.05 29.94 11.81
N ASN A 586 -3.75 31.01 12.21
CA ASN A 586 -3.42 31.82 13.39
C ASN A 586 -3.88 31.18 14.71
N TYR A 587 -4.70 30.15 14.63
CA TYR A 587 -5.21 29.36 15.74
C TYR A 587 -5.39 27.90 15.30
N PRO A 588 -5.44 26.93 16.22
CA PRO A 588 -5.64 25.53 15.88
C PRO A 588 -6.95 25.29 15.11
N VAL A 589 -6.83 24.64 13.96
CA VAL A 589 -7.96 24.15 13.18
C VAL A 589 -7.85 22.63 13.05
N LEU A 590 -8.85 21.90 13.52
CA LEU A 590 -8.91 20.44 13.46
C LEU A 590 -9.91 20.00 12.39
N PHE A 591 -9.83 18.75 11.94
CA PHE A 591 -10.73 18.22 10.90
C PHE A 591 -11.41 16.92 11.32
N LEU A 592 -12.69 16.79 10.99
CA LEU A 592 -13.46 15.58 11.20
C LEU A 592 -14.29 15.31 9.95
N GLY A 593 -14.14 14.14 9.34
CA GLY A 593 -14.84 13.79 8.11
C GLY A 593 -15.55 12.45 8.22
N ALA A 594 -16.80 12.38 7.75
CA ALA A 594 -17.60 11.16 7.80
C ALA A 594 -18.16 10.79 6.41
N THR A 595 -18.17 9.50 6.10
CA THR A 595 -18.77 8.99 4.85
C THR A 595 -19.55 7.69 5.09
N ALA A 596 -20.65 7.49 4.36
CA ALA A 596 -21.38 6.22 4.38
C ALA A 596 -20.69 5.14 3.52
N ASP A 597 -19.78 5.56 2.62
CA ASP A 597 -19.09 4.67 1.69
C ASP A 597 -17.76 4.20 2.31
N GLY A 598 -17.76 2.99 2.88
CA GLY A 598 -16.55 2.38 3.46
C GLY A 598 -15.40 2.26 2.45
N THR A 599 -15.70 2.02 1.18
CA THR A 599 -14.70 1.96 0.09
C THR A 599 -14.07 3.34 -0.10
N ALA A 600 -14.89 4.39 -0.14
CA ALA A 600 -14.40 5.76 -0.24
C ALA A 600 -13.55 6.16 0.97
N ALA A 601 -13.90 5.72 2.18
CA ALA A 601 -13.13 5.97 3.39
C ALA A 601 -11.73 5.32 3.33
N GLU A 602 -11.65 4.04 2.94
CA GLU A 602 -10.39 3.33 2.79
C GLU A 602 -9.51 3.95 1.70
N TRP A 603 -10.12 4.23 0.53
CA TRP A 603 -9.44 4.89 -0.58
C TRP A 603 -8.90 6.28 -0.20
N LEU A 604 -9.72 7.11 0.44
CA LEU A 604 -9.31 8.45 0.83
C LEU A 604 -8.18 8.40 1.87
N ASN A 605 -8.27 7.52 2.87
CA ASN A 605 -7.19 7.32 3.84
C ASN A 605 -5.87 6.95 3.15
N PHE A 606 -5.90 6.06 2.17
CA PHE A 606 -4.71 5.73 1.39
C PHE A 606 -4.16 6.97 0.66
N CYS A 607 -5.03 7.70 -0.07
CA CYS A 607 -4.63 8.89 -0.80
C CYS A 607 -4.05 9.97 0.10
N ILE A 608 -4.63 10.17 1.30
CA ILE A 608 -4.14 11.13 2.30
C ILE A 608 -2.68 10.83 2.61
N PHE A 609 -2.36 9.60 3.00
CA PHE A 609 -0.99 9.28 3.43
C PHE A 609 -0.01 9.21 2.27
N ASP A 610 -0.43 8.66 1.12
CA ASP A 610 0.42 8.57 -0.07
C ASP A 610 0.76 9.95 -0.63
N ASP A 611 -0.19 10.88 -0.71
CA ASP A 611 0.10 12.22 -1.22
C ASP A 611 0.79 13.11 -0.18
N LEU A 612 0.46 12.99 1.12
CA LEU A 612 1.13 13.77 2.17
C LEU A 612 2.63 13.45 2.21
N SER A 613 3.00 12.17 2.19
CA SER A 613 4.41 11.79 2.17
C SER A 613 5.13 12.25 0.90
N LYS A 614 4.43 12.38 -0.25
CA LYS A 614 5.06 12.93 -1.48
C LYS A 614 5.41 14.38 -1.28
N GLN A 615 4.45 15.15 -0.77
CA GLN A 615 4.62 16.58 -0.54
C GLN A 615 5.64 16.89 0.56
N LEU A 616 5.72 16.04 1.59
CA LEU A 616 6.72 16.16 2.66
C LEU A 616 8.15 15.87 2.17
N LEU A 617 8.31 14.89 1.27
CA LEU A 617 9.61 14.56 0.66
C LEU A 617 10.02 15.55 -0.44
N SER A 618 9.08 16.00 -1.27
CA SER A 618 9.36 17.05 -2.25
C SER A 618 9.68 18.38 -1.57
N GLY A 619 9.10 18.64 -0.41
CA GLY A 619 9.19 19.91 0.32
C GLY A 619 8.09 20.89 -0.07
N ASP A 620 7.11 20.46 -0.89
CA ASP A 620 5.94 21.27 -1.26
C ASP A 620 5.02 21.56 -0.05
N LEU A 621 5.11 20.70 0.98
CA LEU A 621 4.39 20.85 2.23
C LEU A 621 5.37 20.92 3.40
N CYS A 622 5.36 22.06 4.10
CA CYS A 622 6.12 22.27 5.32
C CYS A 622 5.15 22.32 6.51
N LEU A 623 5.13 21.26 7.30
CA LEU A 623 4.32 21.18 8.53
C LEU A 623 5.22 21.31 9.76
N PRO A 624 4.75 21.99 10.83
CA PRO A 624 5.49 22.06 12.08
C PRO A 624 5.84 20.67 12.60
N GLY A 625 7.12 20.46 12.93
CA GLY A 625 7.65 19.19 13.44
C GLY A 625 8.17 18.21 12.38
N TRP A 626 8.03 18.52 11.08
CA TRP A 626 8.70 17.77 10.02
C TRP A 626 9.97 18.49 9.58
N GLN A 627 11.09 17.76 9.53
CA GLN A 627 12.34 18.24 8.95
C GLN A 627 12.72 17.34 7.78
N LYS A 628 12.75 17.91 6.58
CA LYS A 628 13.20 17.21 5.38
C LYS A 628 14.69 16.90 5.52
N LYS A 629 15.04 15.62 5.66
CA LYS A 629 16.43 15.14 5.55
C LYS A 629 16.90 15.33 4.10
N ALA A 630 18.21 15.53 3.89
CA ALA A 630 18.79 15.71 2.56
C ALA A 630 18.36 14.56 1.63
N VAL A 631 17.85 14.91 0.44
CA VAL A 631 17.30 13.95 -0.54
C VAL A 631 18.42 13.25 -1.31
N GLU A 632 19.62 13.81 -1.31
CA GLU A 632 20.78 13.19 -1.93
C GLU A 632 21.35 12.14 -0.97
N PRO A 633 21.59 10.90 -1.43
CA PRO A 633 22.33 9.93 -0.64
C PRO A 633 23.71 10.55 -0.29
N PRO A 634 24.25 10.30 0.92
CA PRO A 634 25.55 10.83 1.32
C PRO A 634 26.60 10.56 0.25
N SER A 635 27.53 11.49 0.01
CA SER A 635 28.57 11.38 -1.03
C SER A 635 29.40 10.09 -0.93
N GLU A 636 29.43 9.46 0.25
CA GLU A 636 30.07 8.17 0.53
C GLU A 636 29.36 6.97 -0.15
N VAL A 637 28.05 7.08 -0.42
CA VAL A 637 27.24 6.07 -1.15
C VAL A 637 27.36 6.28 -2.67
N LEU A 638 27.88 7.43 -3.12
CA LEU A 638 28.01 7.84 -4.53
C LEU A 638 29.47 7.84 -5.01
N GLN A 639 30.33 6.93 -4.53
CA GLN A 639 31.65 6.73 -5.14
C GLN A 639 31.51 6.06 -6.51
N THR A 640 31.05 6.81 -7.51
CA THR A 640 30.89 6.29 -8.87
C THR A 640 32.23 5.78 -9.39
N ALA A 641 32.29 4.50 -9.76
CA ALA A 641 33.41 3.96 -10.53
C ALA A 641 33.71 4.87 -11.74
N PRO A 642 35.00 5.13 -12.07
CA PRO A 642 35.35 5.90 -13.25
C PRO A 642 34.72 5.28 -14.51
N PRO A 643 34.35 6.09 -15.50
CA PRO A 643 33.57 5.63 -16.65
C PRO A 643 34.23 4.44 -17.34
N VAL A 644 33.44 3.38 -17.58
CA VAL A 644 33.88 2.17 -18.28
C VAL A 644 34.58 2.56 -19.59
N PRO A 645 35.85 2.17 -19.81
CA PRO A 645 36.55 2.51 -21.04
C PRO A 645 35.80 1.89 -22.23
N GLN A 646 35.53 2.70 -23.27
CA GLN A 646 34.84 2.20 -24.46
C GLN A 646 35.71 1.14 -25.17
N LEU A 647 35.11 0.09 -25.71
CA LEU A 647 35.81 -1.04 -26.39
C LEU A 647 36.78 -0.62 -27.51
N ASN A 648 36.61 0.58 -28.04
CA ASN A 648 37.41 1.20 -29.10
C ASN A 648 38.71 1.86 -28.59
N VAL A 649 38.97 1.81 -27.28
CA VAL A 649 40.06 2.51 -26.60
C VAL A 649 41.27 1.59 -26.36
N CYS A 650 41.06 0.29 -26.18
CA CYS A 650 42.13 -0.72 -26.12
C CYS A 650 42.12 -1.56 -27.40
N ALA A 651 43.16 -1.45 -28.21
CA ALA A 651 43.29 -2.21 -29.45
C ALA A 651 44.61 -3.00 -29.46
N VAL A 652 44.53 -4.28 -29.81
CA VAL A 652 45.70 -5.10 -30.12
C VAL A 652 46.09 -4.82 -31.57
N THR A 653 47.23 -4.16 -31.77
CA THR A 653 47.70 -3.82 -33.12
C THR A 653 49.11 -4.36 -33.28
N GLY A 654 49.31 -5.31 -34.20
CA GLY A 654 50.64 -5.85 -34.47
C GLY A 654 51.28 -6.67 -33.34
N GLY A 655 50.49 -7.19 -32.39
CA GLY A 655 50.98 -7.99 -31.26
C GLY A 655 51.30 -7.20 -29.99
N SER A 656 51.14 -5.88 -30.00
CA SER A 656 51.23 -5.04 -28.79
C SER A 656 49.87 -4.40 -28.48
N LEU A 657 49.54 -4.35 -27.18
CA LEU A 657 48.33 -3.71 -26.68
C LEU A 657 48.57 -2.21 -26.49
N VAL A 658 47.73 -1.37 -27.09
CA VAL A 658 47.80 0.08 -26.93
C VAL A 658 46.72 0.53 -25.93
N VAL A 659 47.14 1.12 -24.81
CA VAL A 659 46.25 1.66 -23.77
C VAL A 659 46.46 3.17 -23.65
N PRO A 660 45.42 4.01 -23.74
CA PRO A 660 45.55 5.46 -23.64
C PRO A 660 46.02 5.94 -22.26
N GLU A 661 46.94 6.89 -22.26
CA GLU A 661 47.58 7.44 -21.05
C GLU A 661 46.58 8.01 -20.04
N SER A 662 45.43 8.51 -20.52
CA SER A 662 44.35 9.01 -19.66
C SER A 662 43.69 7.92 -18.82
N VAL A 663 43.54 6.71 -19.37
CA VAL A 663 42.97 5.55 -18.66
C VAL A 663 43.97 5.04 -17.64
N VAL A 664 45.25 4.96 -18.01
CA VAL A 664 46.31 4.55 -17.09
C VAL A 664 46.42 5.52 -15.92
N LYS A 665 46.41 6.84 -16.17
CA LYS A 665 46.44 7.84 -15.10
C LYS A 665 45.20 7.83 -14.20
N SER A 666 44.00 7.62 -14.74
CA SER A 666 42.78 7.66 -13.92
C SER A 666 42.58 6.39 -13.09
N TRP A 667 42.98 5.23 -13.62
CA TRP A 667 42.80 3.95 -12.94
C TRP A 667 44.00 3.56 -12.07
N ALA A 668 45.24 3.84 -12.47
CA ALA A 668 46.42 3.43 -11.70
C ALA A 668 46.57 4.15 -10.36
N THR A 669 45.97 5.34 -10.20
CA THR A 669 45.96 6.11 -8.95
C THR A 669 44.62 6.08 -8.23
N HIS A 670 43.70 5.19 -8.62
CA HIS A 670 42.41 5.06 -7.96
C HIS A 670 42.56 4.43 -6.57
N GLU A 671 41.92 5.00 -5.55
CA GLU A 671 42.11 4.59 -4.14
C GLU A 671 41.73 3.13 -3.89
N THR A 672 40.61 2.67 -4.48
CA THR A 672 40.10 1.29 -4.32
C THR A 672 40.67 0.31 -5.34
N PHE A 673 40.59 0.62 -6.64
CA PHE A 673 40.91 -0.31 -7.73
C PHE A 673 42.31 -0.16 -8.32
N GLY A 674 43.11 0.80 -7.86
CA GLY A 674 44.43 1.08 -8.42
C GLY A 674 45.41 -0.08 -8.29
N GLY A 675 45.35 -0.82 -7.19
CA GLY A 675 46.19 -2.01 -6.97
C GLY A 675 45.88 -3.14 -7.97
N GLN A 676 44.59 -3.44 -8.19
CA GLN A 676 44.16 -4.48 -9.13
C GLN A 676 44.49 -4.08 -10.58
N PHE A 677 44.29 -2.81 -10.93
CA PHE A 677 44.61 -2.31 -12.27
C PHE A 677 46.11 -2.33 -12.55
N GLN A 678 46.96 -2.03 -11.56
CA GLN A 678 48.42 -2.17 -11.70
C GLN A 678 48.85 -3.64 -11.83
N ALA A 679 48.20 -4.57 -11.14
CA ALA A 679 48.45 -6.00 -11.29
C ALA A 679 48.09 -6.48 -12.70
N LEU A 680 46.93 -6.07 -13.22
CA LEU A 680 46.49 -6.35 -14.58
C LEU A 680 47.43 -5.75 -15.63
N LEU A 681 47.86 -4.49 -15.45
CA LEU A 681 48.85 -3.87 -16.34
C LEU A 681 50.18 -4.61 -16.33
N LYS A 682 50.58 -5.16 -15.18
CA LYS A 682 51.79 -5.97 -15.05
C LYS A 682 51.65 -7.29 -15.80
N GLU A 683 50.54 -8.01 -15.64
CA GLU A 683 50.25 -9.24 -16.41
C GLU A 683 50.24 -8.97 -17.92
N ILE A 684 49.58 -7.89 -18.34
CA ILE A 684 49.56 -7.46 -19.74
C ILE A 684 50.96 -7.11 -20.25
N THR A 685 51.79 -6.46 -19.43
CA THR A 685 53.17 -6.11 -19.79
C THR A 685 54.06 -7.34 -19.89
N ASP A 686 53.83 -8.33 -19.02
CA ASP A 686 54.55 -9.61 -19.02
C ASP A 686 54.16 -10.48 -20.23
N GLU A 687 52.90 -10.39 -20.70
CA GLU A 687 52.38 -11.14 -21.84
C GLU A 687 52.61 -10.46 -23.21
N PHE A 688 52.55 -9.12 -23.28
CA PHE A 688 52.56 -8.35 -24.54
C PHE A 688 53.69 -7.28 -24.65
N GLY A 689 54.53 -7.12 -23.62
CA GLY A 689 55.59 -6.10 -23.56
C GLY A 689 55.09 -4.71 -23.13
N LEU A 690 56.03 -3.78 -22.86
CA LEU A 690 55.71 -2.40 -22.44
C LEU A 690 54.85 -1.68 -23.49
N PRO A 691 53.66 -1.15 -23.14
CA PRO A 691 52.76 -0.49 -24.10
C PRO A 691 53.34 0.84 -24.60
N GLU A 692 53.33 1.07 -25.91
CA GLU A 692 53.74 2.35 -26.50
C GLU A 692 52.64 3.42 -26.38
N PRO A 693 52.98 4.70 -26.10
CA PRO A 693 52.01 5.76 -25.91
C PRO A 693 51.33 6.19 -27.22
N ALA A 694 49.99 6.23 -27.23
CA ALA A 694 49.20 6.69 -28.37
C ALA A 694 49.35 8.20 -28.59
N ALA A 695 49.85 8.61 -29.76
CA ALA A 695 49.98 10.03 -30.13
C ALA A 695 48.60 10.71 -30.26
N THR A 696 48.32 11.67 -29.39
CA THR A 696 47.11 12.50 -29.37
C THR A 696 47.00 13.38 -30.62
N LYS A 697 45.93 13.21 -31.43
CA LYS A 697 45.50 14.21 -32.42
C LYS A 697 44.51 15.19 -31.78
N ARG A 698 44.87 16.48 -31.85
CA ARG A 698 44.06 17.64 -31.44
C ARG A 698 42.84 17.80 -32.35
N SER A 699 41.66 18.06 -31.77
CA SER A 699 40.54 18.67 -32.48
C SER A 699 40.08 19.94 -31.75
N SER A 700 40.03 21.03 -32.49
CA SER A 700 39.60 22.37 -32.11
C SER A 700 38.09 22.59 -32.28
N SER A 701 37.59 23.52 -31.46
CA SER A 701 36.44 24.45 -31.62
C SER A 701 34.99 23.95 -31.53
N ASP A 702 34.40 24.23 -30.36
CA ASP A 702 33.18 25.01 -30.08
C ASP A 702 31.92 24.88 -30.96
N SER A 703 30.84 24.37 -30.35
CA SER A 703 29.58 25.11 -30.21
C SER A 703 28.64 24.42 -29.21
N GLU A 704 28.05 25.24 -28.34
CA GLU A 704 27.12 24.91 -27.25
C GLU A 704 25.89 24.08 -27.69
N ASN A 705 25.61 23.01 -26.95
CA ASN A 705 24.26 22.65 -26.51
C ASN A 705 24.38 21.58 -25.43
N ASN A 706 23.80 21.88 -24.27
CA ASN A 706 23.87 21.04 -23.08
C ASN A 706 22.60 20.18 -22.98
N PRO A 707 22.66 18.85 -23.21
CA PRO A 707 21.68 17.94 -22.64
C PRO A 707 22.32 17.19 -21.47
N SER A 708 21.66 17.28 -20.31
CA SER A 708 21.93 16.47 -19.12
C SER A 708 22.14 14.98 -19.44
N PRO A 709 22.97 14.24 -18.68
CA PRO A 709 23.29 12.85 -18.98
C PRO A 709 22.08 11.96 -18.69
N ALA A 710 21.28 11.69 -19.72
CA ALA A 710 20.36 10.57 -19.71
C ALA A 710 21.20 9.28 -19.80
N GLY A 711 21.34 8.57 -18.68
CA GLY A 711 21.77 7.19 -18.69
C GLY A 711 20.94 6.43 -19.74
N LYS A 712 21.63 5.86 -20.74
CA LYS A 712 20.97 5.10 -21.80
C LYS A 712 20.34 3.87 -21.17
N LYS A 713 19.04 3.97 -20.87
CA LYS A 713 18.20 2.85 -20.47
C LYS A 713 18.33 1.75 -21.53
N GLN A 714 18.81 0.59 -21.13
CA GLN A 714 18.88 -0.60 -21.97
C GLN A 714 17.45 -1.02 -22.28
N ARG A 715 16.99 -0.69 -23.48
CA ARG A 715 15.67 -1.03 -23.97
C ARG A 715 15.62 -2.55 -24.22
N VAL A 716 14.64 -3.24 -23.65
CA VAL A 716 14.42 -4.66 -23.97
C VAL A 716 14.26 -4.80 -25.48
N ALA A 717 15.15 -5.56 -26.13
CA ALA A 717 15.10 -5.76 -27.57
C ALA A 717 13.88 -6.62 -27.92
N PRO A 718 13.03 -6.20 -28.87
CA PRO A 718 11.91 -7.02 -29.32
C PRO A 718 12.42 -8.34 -29.93
N PRO A 719 11.60 -9.40 -29.96
CA PRO A 719 12.00 -10.69 -30.52
C PRO A 719 12.50 -10.54 -31.98
N PRO A 720 13.47 -11.37 -32.41
CA PRO A 720 14.11 -11.23 -33.71
C PRO A 720 13.09 -11.23 -34.86
N ALA A 721 13.21 -10.25 -35.76
CA ALA A 721 12.26 -10.04 -36.84
C ALA A 721 12.27 -11.22 -37.83
N LYS A 722 11.16 -11.95 -37.91
CA LYS A 722 10.94 -12.95 -38.97
C LYS A 722 10.79 -12.24 -40.33
N PRO A 723 11.12 -12.89 -41.46
CA PRO A 723 10.82 -12.33 -42.77
C PRO A 723 9.30 -12.21 -42.94
N VAL A 724 8.82 -11.03 -43.36
CA VAL A 724 7.38 -10.78 -43.55
C VAL A 724 6.98 -11.13 -44.97
N GLU A 725 6.00 -12.03 -45.13
CA GLU A 725 5.41 -12.30 -46.45
C GLU A 725 4.69 -11.04 -46.94
N THR A 726 5.08 -10.53 -48.10
CA THR A 726 4.45 -9.37 -48.72
C THR A 726 3.78 -9.75 -50.04
N LYS A 727 2.62 -9.16 -50.31
CA LYS A 727 1.86 -9.34 -51.56
C LYS A 727 1.31 -7.99 -52.06
N PRO A 728 1.14 -7.81 -53.37
CA PRO A 728 0.34 -6.70 -53.89
C PRO A 728 -1.09 -6.69 -53.31
N CYS A 729 -1.65 -5.51 -53.03
CA CYS A 729 -2.97 -5.40 -52.38
C CYS A 729 -4.12 -6.02 -53.19
N ASP A 730 -3.97 -6.12 -54.50
CA ASP A 730 -4.90 -6.73 -55.47
C ASP A 730 -4.81 -8.26 -55.53
N GLN A 731 -3.74 -8.86 -55.00
CA GLN A 731 -3.50 -10.31 -54.98
C GLN A 731 -3.84 -10.97 -53.63
N LEU A 732 -4.58 -10.27 -52.77
CA LEU A 732 -5.01 -10.80 -51.48
C LEU A 732 -6.25 -11.71 -51.62
N PRO A 733 -6.38 -12.73 -50.76
CA PRO A 733 -7.62 -13.52 -50.65
C PRO A 733 -8.85 -12.66 -50.34
N ALA A 734 -10.04 -13.23 -50.54
CA ALA A 734 -11.30 -12.58 -50.23
C ALA A 734 -11.32 -12.06 -48.78
N SER A 735 -11.72 -10.80 -48.61
CA SER A 735 -11.79 -10.13 -47.32
C SER A 735 -12.99 -10.63 -46.53
N LEU A 736 -12.76 -11.05 -45.28
CA LEU A 736 -13.81 -11.24 -44.28
C LEU A 736 -14.23 -9.88 -43.69
N CYS A 737 -13.24 -9.06 -43.31
CA CYS A 737 -13.44 -7.69 -42.86
C CYS A 737 -12.20 -6.82 -43.12
N GLN A 738 -12.42 -5.53 -43.34
CA GLN A 738 -11.37 -4.53 -43.48
C GLN A 738 -11.76 -3.26 -42.72
N ALA A 739 -10.79 -2.64 -42.05
CA ALA A 739 -10.97 -1.34 -41.40
C ALA A 739 -9.74 -0.46 -41.49
N LEU A 740 -9.96 0.86 -41.40
CA LEU A 740 -8.90 1.83 -41.32
C LEU A 740 -8.21 1.77 -39.94
N VAL A 741 -6.88 1.70 -39.92
CA VAL A 741 -6.10 1.74 -38.69
C VAL A 741 -6.18 3.16 -38.10
N SER A 742 -6.74 3.27 -36.89
CA SER A 742 -6.87 4.53 -36.16
C SER A 742 -5.57 4.90 -35.42
N ASN A 743 -5.44 6.18 -35.02
CA ASN A 743 -4.33 6.68 -34.19
C ASN A 743 -2.92 6.65 -34.83
N LEU A 744 -2.84 6.59 -36.16
CA LEU A 744 -1.60 6.83 -36.87
C LEU A 744 -1.30 8.34 -36.99
N LYS A 745 -0.05 8.68 -37.29
CA LYS A 745 0.35 10.07 -37.59
C LYS A 745 -0.50 10.62 -38.75
N LYS A 746 -0.75 11.95 -38.76
CA LYS A 746 -1.68 12.61 -39.70
C LYS A 746 -1.39 12.32 -41.18
N ASP A 747 -0.13 12.12 -41.54
CA ASP A 747 0.39 11.80 -42.87
C ASP A 747 0.08 10.37 -43.35
N LEU A 748 -0.14 9.44 -42.39
CA LEU A 748 -0.46 8.03 -42.59
C LEU A 748 -1.97 7.73 -42.46
N CYS A 749 -2.70 8.63 -41.80
CA CYS A 749 -4.14 8.50 -41.57
C CYS A 749 -4.91 8.41 -42.90
N GLY A 750 -5.82 7.45 -43.01
CA GLY A 750 -6.63 7.23 -44.23
C GLY A 750 -5.98 6.34 -45.30
N LYS A 751 -4.73 5.90 -45.13
CA LYS A 751 -3.98 5.12 -46.14
C LYS A 751 -3.65 3.69 -45.72
N ILE A 752 -3.65 3.41 -44.42
CA ILE A 752 -3.28 2.12 -43.85
C ILE A 752 -4.52 1.39 -43.34
N PHE A 753 -4.69 0.16 -43.83
CA PHE A 753 -5.83 -0.69 -43.49
C PHE A 753 -5.37 -1.99 -42.84
N LEU A 754 -6.21 -2.52 -41.96
CA LEU A 754 -6.09 -3.86 -41.42
C LEU A 754 -7.20 -4.73 -42.03
N ARG A 755 -6.85 -5.89 -42.56
CA ARG A 755 -7.78 -6.84 -43.19
C ARG A 755 -7.63 -8.22 -42.56
N ILE A 756 -8.77 -8.87 -42.33
CA ILE A 756 -8.84 -10.29 -42.03
C ILE A 756 -9.41 -10.97 -43.28
N THR A 757 -8.72 -11.97 -43.79
CA THR A 757 -9.15 -12.74 -44.96
C THR A 757 -10.05 -13.92 -44.54
N GLN A 758 -10.78 -14.53 -45.47
CA GLN A 758 -11.71 -15.65 -45.17
C GLN A 758 -11.00 -16.88 -44.57
N ASP A 759 -9.73 -17.10 -44.93
CA ASP A 759 -8.84 -18.09 -44.30
C ASP A 759 -8.32 -17.66 -42.91
N GLN A 760 -8.88 -16.58 -42.35
CA GLN A 760 -8.54 -15.97 -41.07
C GLN A 760 -7.11 -15.42 -40.98
N GLY A 761 -6.44 -15.19 -42.12
CA GLY A 761 -5.15 -14.51 -42.17
C GLY A 761 -5.26 -13.02 -41.83
N TRP A 762 -4.32 -12.50 -41.03
CA TRP A 762 -4.24 -11.08 -40.69
C TRP A 762 -3.27 -10.34 -41.60
N TRP A 763 -3.72 -9.28 -42.26
CA TRP A 763 -2.92 -8.49 -43.20
C TRP A 763 -2.99 -7.01 -42.87
N ILE A 764 -1.85 -6.33 -42.96
CA ILE A 764 -1.77 -4.87 -42.95
C ILE A 764 -1.46 -4.37 -44.36
N LEU A 765 -2.23 -3.38 -44.83
CA LEU A 765 -2.19 -2.89 -46.19
C LEU A 765 -1.78 -1.43 -46.21
N ASN A 766 -0.89 -1.10 -47.15
CA ASN A 766 -0.61 0.28 -47.53
C ASN A 766 -1.25 0.56 -48.89
N GLN A 767 -2.41 1.22 -48.89
CA GLN A 767 -3.10 1.65 -50.12
C GLN A 767 -2.71 3.09 -50.51
N GLY A 768 -1.68 3.65 -49.87
CA GLY A 768 -1.10 4.93 -50.23
C GLY A 768 -0.13 4.82 -51.40
N SER A 769 0.19 5.98 -52.00
CA SER A 769 1.14 6.10 -53.12
C SER A 769 2.62 6.13 -52.70
N ALA A 770 2.92 6.04 -51.40
CA ALA A 770 4.29 6.10 -50.87
C ALA A 770 4.53 4.97 -49.87
N ALA A 771 5.80 4.55 -49.73
CA ALA A 771 6.20 3.60 -48.71
C ALA A 771 6.02 4.19 -47.30
N VAL A 772 5.59 3.36 -46.35
CA VAL A 772 5.30 3.76 -44.97
C VAL A 772 6.13 2.90 -44.01
N GLN A 773 6.69 3.52 -42.99
CA GLN A 773 7.35 2.83 -41.89
C GLN A 773 6.50 2.92 -40.62
N LEU A 774 6.05 1.77 -40.14
CA LEU A 774 5.36 1.63 -38.86
C LEU A 774 6.38 1.32 -37.78
N THR A 775 6.24 1.93 -36.62
CA THR A 775 7.15 1.76 -35.49
C THR A 775 6.67 0.64 -34.57
N ALA A 776 7.60 -0.04 -33.89
CA ALA A 776 7.25 -0.92 -32.78
C ALA A 776 6.40 -0.17 -31.73
N GLY A 777 5.38 -0.84 -31.19
CA GLY A 777 4.39 -0.27 -30.27
C GLY A 777 3.17 0.35 -30.95
N THR A 778 3.09 0.39 -32.28
CA THR A 778 1.88 0.85 -32.98
C THR A 778 0.71 -0.10 -32.71
N VAL A 779 -0.38 0.46 -32.16
CA VAL A 779 -1.65 -0.26 -31.94
C VAL A 779 -2.37 -0.42 -33.28
N LEU A 780 -2.61 -1.66 -33.69
CA LEU A 780 -3.28 -1.98 -34.95
C LEU A 780 -4.77 -2.22 -34.75
N ALA A 781 -5.16 -2.89 -33.66
CA ALA A 781 -6.54 -3.18 -33.33
C ALA A 781 -6.80 -3.19 -31.82
N GLY A 782 -8.04 -2.91 -31.43
CA GLY A 782 -8.53 -3.10 -30.06
C GLY A 782 -9.64 -4.15 -29.98
N PHE A 783 -10.02 -4.51 -28.76
CA PHE A 783 -11.11 -5.44 -28.46
C PHE A 783 -12.42 -4.72 -28.05
N GLY A 784 -12.54 -3.42 -28.32
CA GLY A 784 -13.73 -2.63 -28.03
C GLY A 784 -13.97 -2.42 -26.54
N ALA A 785 -15.22 -2.05 -26.20
CA ALA A 785 -15.68 -2.04 -24.82
C ALA A 785 -15.90 -3.47 -24.32
N GLY A 786 -15.75 -3.69 -23.02
CA GLY A 786 -15.87 -5.00 -22.40
C GLY A 786 -15.85 -4.93 -20.89
N ALA A 787 -16.02 -6.09 -20.26
CA ALA A 787 -16.07 -6.21 -18.81
C ALA A 787 -15.03 -7.21 -18.31
N PHE A 788 -14.38 -6.87 -17.20
CA PHE A 788 -13.54 -7.81 -16.47
C PHE A 788 -14.40 -8.74 -15.60
N LYS A 789 -13.96 -9.98 -15.44
CA LYS A 789 -14.60 -11.00 -14.60
C LYS A 789 -13.57 -11.84 -13.88
N HIS A 790 -13.86 -12.20 -12.64
CA HIS A 790 -13.13 -13.24 -11.93
C HIS A 790 -13.71 -14.61 -12.30
N VAL A 791 -12.83 -15.57 -12.60
CA VAL A 791 -13.21 -16.97 -12.77
C VAL A 791 -12.62 -17.77 -11.61
N PRO A 792 -13.44 -18.25 -10.65
CA PRO A 792 -12.92 -18.96 -9.49
C PRO A 792 -12.21 -20.26 -9.92
N ARG A 793 -11.12 -20.60 -9.24
CA ARG A 793 -10.46 -21.90 -9.45
C ARG A 793 -11.27 -23.00 -8.79
N VAL A 794 -11.65 -24.02 -9.56
CA VAL A 794 -12.32 -25.23 -9.08
C VAL A 794 -11.32 -26.38 -9.12
N ALA A 795 -11.04 -27.00 -7.98
CA ALA A 795 -10.06 -28.09 -7.83
C ALA A 795 -8.64 -27.76 -8.35
N GLY A 796 -8.24 -26.49 -8.31
CA GLY A 796 -6.91 -26.03 -8.73
C GLY A 796 -6.78 -25.63 -10.20
N LYS A 797 -7.83 -25.87 -11.01
CA LYS A 797 -7.93 -25.41 -12.40
C LYS A 797 -8.86 -24.18 -12.50
N PRO A 798 -8.69 -23.29 -13.49
CA PRO A 798 -9.69 -22.27 -13.79
C PRO A 798 -11.06 -22.93 -13.97
N GLY A 799 -12.12 -22.32 -13.44
CA GLY A 799 -13.50 -22.71 -13.72
C GLY A 799 -13.85 -22.56 -15.20
N GLU A 800 -15.12 -22.78 -15.55
CA GLU A 800 -15.55 -22.71 -16.95
C GLU A 800 -15.33 -21.31 -17.55
N THR A 801 -14.57 -21.25 -18.64
CA THR A 801 -14.26 -20.03 -19.39
C THR A 801 -14.94 -20.06 -20.74
N ASP A 802 -15.54 -18.94 -21.14
CA ASP A 802 -16.07 -18.74 -22.49
C ASP A 802 -14.91 -18.58 -23.48
N ALA A 803 -15.02 -19.17 -24.67
CA ALA A 803 -14.04 -19.03 -25.75
C ALA A 803 -13.84 -17.57 -26.22
N GLN A 804 -14.72 -16.65 -25.80
CA GLN A 804 -14.63 -15.20 -26.04
C GLN A 804 -14.01 -14.40 -24.88
N MET A 805 -13.33 -15.04 -23.92
CA MET A 805 -12.63 -14.36 -22.82
C MET A 805 -11.11 -14.35 -22.99
N LEU A 806 -10.48 -13.22 -22.66
CA LEU A 806 -9.02 -13.03 -22.67
C LEU A 806 -8.48 -13.05 -21.24
N LEU A 807 -7.56 -13.97 -20.94
CA LEU A 807 -6.90 -14.05 -19.63
C LEU A 807 -5.86 -12.93 -19.49
N PHE A 808 -5.92 -12.19 -18.39
CA PHE A 808 -4.86 -11.29 -17.98
C PHE A 808 -3.75 -12.10 -17.29
N ASP A 809 -2.58 -12.14 -17.90
CA ASP A 809 -1.43 -12.90 -17.43
C ASP A 809 -0.13 -12.20 -17.82
N PHE A 810 0.76 -12.07 -16.84
CA PHE A 810 2.15 -11.72 -17.04
C PHE A 810 3.02 -12.78 -16.38
N ALA A 811 4.08 -13.22 -17.07
CA ALA A 811 4.93 -14.31 -16.62
C ALA A 811 6.11 -13.81 -15.76
N ASP A 812 6.70 -12.69 -16.14
CA ASP A 812 7.94 -12.16 -15.57
C ASP A 812 8.15 -10.68 -15.96
N ASP A 813 9.25 -10.11 -15.50
CA ASP A 813 9.70 -8.74 -15.78
C ASP A 813 9.94 -8.46 -17.27
N SER A 814 10.22 -9.49 -18.09
CA SER A 814 10.44 -9.34 -19.54
C SER A 814 9.15 -9.22 -20.35
N THR A 815 8.01 -9.56 -19.74
CA THR A 815 6.70 -9.54 -20.41
C THR A 815 6.38 -8.14 -20.94
N LEU A 816 5.97 -8.04 -22.20
CA LEU A 816 5.68 -6.74 -22.84
C LEU A 816 4.26 -6.25 -22.55
N LEU A 817 4.12 -4.93 -22.41
CA LEU A 817 2.82 -4.27 -22.23
C LEU A 817 2.81 -2.88 -22.89
N LEU A 818 1.63 -2.26 -22.91
CA LEU A 818 1.47 -0.85 -23.26
C LEU A 818 1.24 -0.01 -22.02
N HIS A 819 2.15 0.91 -21.71
CA HIS A 819 2.01 1.89 -20.63
C HIS A 819 2.08 3.29 -21.21
N ASN A 820 1.06 4.12 -20.95
CA ASN A 820 0.92 5.46 -21.54
C ASN A 820 1.05 5.49 -23.07
N GLY A 821 0.53 4.46 -23.74
CA GLY A 821 0.58 4.32 -25.20
C GLY A 821 1.97 3.97 -25.77
N LYS A 822 2.94 3.63 -24.92
CA LYS A 822 4.29 3.20 -25.31
C LYS A 822 4.50 1.73 -24.97
N LEU A 823 5.20 1.02 -25.85
CA LEU A 823 5.66 -0.34 -25.64
C LEU A 823 6.81 -0.34 -24.62
N ALA A 824 6.68 -1.14 -23.56
CA ALA A 824 7.67 -1.31 -22.50
C ALA A 824 7.55 -2.72 -21.91
N SER A 825 8.57 -3.18 -21.19
CA SER A 825 8.47 -4.40 -20.37
C SER A 825 7.83 -4.11 -19.01
N VAL A 826 7.29 -5.14 -18.35
CA VAL A 826 6.78 -5.02 -16.98
C VAL A 826 7.88 -4.53 -16.04
N GLY A 827 9.10 -5.08 -16.16
CA GLY A 827 10.27 -4.69 -15.38
C GLY A 827 10.61 -3.21 -15.52
N GLU A 828 10.66 -2.68 -16.75
CA GLU A 828 10.91 -1.25 -17.00
C GLU A 828 9.86 -0.35 -16.34
N VAL A 829 8.59 -0.77 -16.36
CA VAL A 829 7.47 0.01 -15.81
C VAL A 829 7.43 -0.05 -14.29
N VAL A 830 7.72 -1.21 -13.70
CA VAL A 830 7.80 -1.42 -12.25
C VAL A 830 9.02 -0.70 -11.67
N ALA A 831 10.20 -0.85 -12.28
CA ALA A 831 11.42 -0.16 -11.85
C ALA A 831 11.26 1.37 -11.92
N ALA A 832 10.60 1.90 -12.96
CA ALA A 832 10.31 3.33 -13.04
C ALA A 832 9.34 3.82 -11.94
N ALA A 833 8.54 2.94 -11.36
CA ALA A 833 7.64 3.24 -10.25
C ALA A 833 8.30 3.00 -8.88
N ALA A 834 9.36 2.19 -8.80
CA ALA A 834 10.12 1.94 -7.59
C ALA A 834 10.63 3.28 -7.00
N GLY A 835 10.40 3.49 -5.70
CA GLY A 835 10.73 4.73 -4.99
C GLY A 835 9.78 5.91 -5.19
N THR A 836 8.86 5.88 -6.17
CA THR A 836 7.86 6.96 -6.38
C THR A 836 6.44 6.56 -5.99
N ARG A 837 6.15 5.26 -5.91
CA ARG A 837 4.83 4.73 -5.56
C ARG A 837 4.93 3.79 -4.36
N THR A 838 3.91 3.82 -3.51
CA THR A 838 3.80 2.94 -2.33
C THR A 838 3.54 1.47 -2.71
N ALA A 839 2.89 1.22 -3.84
CA ALA A 839 2.65 -0.11 -4.38
C ALA A 839 3.20 -0.19 -5.81
N ALA A 840 4.50 -0.41 -5.95
CA ALA A 840 5.15 -0.69 -7.24
C ALA A 840 4.98 -2.17 -7.63
N GLU A 841 3.76 -2.69 -7.50
CA GLU A 841 3.42 -4.10 -7.76
C GLU A 841 2.48 -4.24 -8.95
N VAL A 842 2.44 -5.44 -9.52
CA VAL A 842 1.50 -5.80 -10.59
C VAL A 842 0.22 -6.35 -9.97
N CYS A 843 -0.92 -5.72 -10.24
CA CYS A 843 -2.19 -6.20 -9.72
C CYS A 843 -2.49 -7.64 -10.19
N TYR A 844 -3.19 -8.39 -9.33
CA TYR A 844 -3.63 -9.77 -9.60
C TYR A 844 -2.49 -10.82 -9.73
N HIS A 845 -1.24 -10.41 -9.55
CA HIS A 845 -0.07 -11.27 -9.58
C HIS A 845 0.69 -11.17 -8.24
N GLN A 846 1.46 -12.21 -7.92
CA GLN A 846 2.47 -12.23 -6.88
C GLN A 846 3.82 -12.03 -7.57
N MET A 847 4.59 -11.07 -7.08
CA MET A 847 5.92 -10.78 -7.58
C MET A 847 6.95 -11.49 -6.69
N GLU A 848 7.79 -12.31 -7.29
CA GLU A 848 8.84 -13.07 -6.61
C GLU A 848 10.19 -12.70 -7.21
N ALA A 849 11.13 -12.27 -6.38
CA ALA A 849 12.48 -11.93 -6.82
C ALA A 849 13.13 -13.14 -7.53
N ALA A 850 13.66 -12.89 -8.71
CA ALA A 850 14.32 -13.88 -9.55
C ALA A 850 15.51 -13.22 -10.26
N PRO A 851 16.54 -12.82 -9.49
CA PRO A 851 17.71 -12.15 -10.04
C PRO A 851 18.44 -13.05 -11.04
N SER A 852 19.00 -12.43 -12.06
CA SER A 852 19.83 -13.07 -13.09
C SER A 852 21.09 -12.24 -13.34
N PRO A 853 22.16 -12.83 -13.90
CA PRO A 853 23.39 -12.08 -14.19
C PRO A 853 23.17 -10.84 -15.07
N ASP A 854 22.19 -10.89 -15.97
CA ASP A 854 21.84 -9.79 -16.89
C ASP A 854 20.78 -8.83 -16.33
N ASN A 855 20.05 -9.24 -15.29
CA ASN A 855 19.04 -8.44 -14.61
C ASN A 855 19.01 -8.76 -13.10
N PRO A 856 19.80 -8.05 -12.28
CA PRO A 856 19.84 -8.24 -10.83
C PRO A 856 18.51 -7.88 -10.15
N ALA A 857 17.72 -6.98 -10.74
CA ALA A 857 16.37 -6.63 -10.27
C ALA A 857 15.26 -7.51 -10.91
N GLY A 858 15.61 -8.64 -11.52
CA GLY A 858 14.68 -9.54 -12.20
C GLY A 858 13.64 -10.15 -11.26
N PHE A 859 12.43 -10.41 -11.77
CA PHE A 859 11.35 -11.00 -10.99
C PHE A 859 10.38 -11.83 -11.83
N LYS A 860 9.81 -12.85 -11.19
CA LYS A 860 8.74 -13.68 -11.75
C LYS A 860 7.38 -13.26 -11.23
N LEU A 861 6.36 -13.47 -12.05
CA LEU A 861 4.98 -13.14 -11.74
C LEU A 861 4.13 -14.40 -11.71
N THR A 862 3.52 -14.67 -10.57
CA THR A 862 2.58 -15.78 -10.37
C THR A 862 1.18 -15.22 -10.18
N ARG A 863 0.24 -15.50 -11.11
CA ARG A 863 -1.17 -15.06 -10.99
C ARG A 863 -1.79 -15.49 -9.65
N LYS A 864 -2.26 -14.53 -8.86
CA LYS A 864 -3.08 -14.71 -7.64
C LYS A 864 -4.56 -14.87 -7.99
N HIS A 865 -5.03 -14.10 -8.97
CA HIS A 865 -6.44 -14.10 -9.40
C HIS A 865 -6.57 -14.38 -10.89
N GLU A 866 -7.54 -15.23 -11.22
CA GLU A 866 -7.97 -15.56 -12.57
C GLU A 866 -8.85 -14.44 -13.12
N LEU A 867 -8.23 -13.40 -13.67
CA LEU A 867 -8.90 -12.22 -14.20
C LEU A 867 -9.04 -12.33 -15.72
N TYR A 868 -10.27 -12.28 -16.21
CA TYR A 868 -10.60 -12.37 -17.62
C TYR A 868 -11.26 -11.10 -18.12
N TYR A 869 -10.96 -10.72 -19.36
CA TYR A 869 -11.66 -9.67 -20.09
C TYR A 869 -12.61 -10.29 -21.11
N LYS A 870 -13.90 -9.94 -21.02
CA LYS A 870 -14.90 -10.31 -22.02
C LYS A 870 -15.28 -9.07 -22.84
N PRO A 871 -14.95 -9.02 -24.15
CA PRO A 871 -15.50 -8.01 -25.05
C PRO A 871 -17.03 -8.03 -25.01
N LEU A 872 -17.66 -6.85 -24.99
CA LEU A 872 -19.11 -6.77 -25.15
C LEU A 872 -19.47 -7.00 -26.62
N PRO A 873 -20.48 -7.83 -26.92
CA PRO A 873 -20.96 -7.96 -28.28
C PRO A 873 -21.45 -6.59 -28.74
N LYS A 874 -21.01 -6.14 -29.92
CA LYS A 874 -21.67 -5.02 -30.57
C LYS A 874 -23.12 -5.44 -30.78
N THR A 875 -24.07 -4.60 -30.39
CA THR A 875 -25.47 -4.73 -30.77
C THR A 875 -25.59 -4.67 -32.30
N GLN A 876 -25.39 -5.81 -32.98
CA GLN A 876 -25.97 -6.27 -34.24
C GLN A 876 -25.22 -7.53 -34.73
N GLY A 877 -25.96 -8.65 -34.75
CA GLY A 877 -25.64 -9.87 -35.51
C GLY A 877 -24.67 -10.82 -34.84
N SER A 878 -25.15 -11.99 -34.44
CA SER A 878 -24.32 -13.20 -34.50
C SER A 878 -23.67 -13.23 -35.89
N ALA A 879 -22.37 -13.55 -35.94
CA ALA A 879 -21.70 -13.78 -37.20
C ALA A 879 -22.32 -15.03 -37.85
N ASP A 880 -23.37 -14.82 -38.65
CA ASP A 880 -23.73 -15.78 -39.69
C ASP A 880 -22.58 -15.76 -40.70
N GLU A 881 -22.09 -16.95 -41.07
CA GLU A 881 -20.86 -17.20 -41.85
C GLU A 881 -20.79 -16.50 -43.23
N ASN A 882 -21.81 -15.72 -43.62
CA ASN A 882 -21.95 -15.08 -44.94
C ASN A 882 -22.12 -13.55 -44.94
N SER A 883 -21.91 -12.85 -43.83
CA SER A 883 -22.01 -11.36 -43.81
C SER A 883 -20.63 -10.68 -43.90
N ASN A 884 -20.42 -9.88 -44.95
CA ASN A 884 -19.25 -8.99 -45.05
C ASN A 884 -19.31 -7.93 -43.94
N LEU A 885 -18.48 -8.08 -42.90
CA LEU A 885 -18.40 -7.17 -41.75
C LEU A 885 -17.49 -5.97 -42.09
N GLU A 886 -18.01 -4.94 -42.77
CA GLU A 886 -17.27 -3.69 -42.96
C GLU A 886 -17.35 -2.82 -41.70
N THR A 887 -16.20 -2.52 -41.07
CA THR A 887 -16.14 -1.65 -39.88
C THR A 887 -15.35 -0.37 -40.17
N LYS A 888 -15.83 0.78 -39.67
CA LYS A 888 -15.22 2.08 -39.96
C LYS A 888 -13.84 2.30 -39.30
N ASN A 889 -13.49 1.53 -38.26
CA ASN A 889 -12.20 1.63 -37.55
C ASN A 889 -11.81 0.31 -36.85
N THR A 890 -10.57 0.22 -36.39
CA THR A 890 -10.01 -1.01 -35.80
C THR A 890 -10.20 -1.15 -34.28
N ASN A 891 -10.98 -0.29 -33.61
CA ASN A 891 -11.06 -0.27 -32.13
C ASN A 891 -11.67 -1.53 -31.51
N ALA A 892 -12.50 -2.28 -32.24
CA ALA A 892 -13.12 -3.53 -31.80
C ALA A 892 -12.80 -4.70 -32.73
N PHE A 893 -11.81 -4.53 -33.61
CA PHE A 893 -11.46 -5.49 -34.65
C PHE A 893 -10.96 -6.82 -34.07
N GLY A 894 -10.24 -6.77 -32.94
CA GLY A 894 -9.77 -7.97 -32.24
C GLY A 894 -10.89 -8.85 -31.69
N ALA A 895 -12.09 -8.29 -31.47
CA ALA A 895 -13.26 -9.04 -31.00
C ALA A 895 -14.10 -9.65 -32.13
N LEU A 896 -13.73 -9.43 -33.40
CA LEU A 896 -14.49 -9.94 -34.57
C LEU A 896 -14.12 -11.37 -34.96
N VAL A 897 -12.99 -11.88 -34.50
CA VAL A 897 -12.57 -13.27 -34.72
C VAL A 897 -12.61 -14.06 -33.42
N PRO A 898 -12.86 -15.38 -33.47
CA PRO A 898 -12.77 -16.22 -32.29
C PRO A 898 -11.39 -16.09 -31.63
N LEU A 899 -11.33 -15.89 -30.33
CA LEU A 899 -10.04 -15.70 -29.64
C LEU A 899 -9.16 -16.95 -29.69
N THR A 900 -9.76 -18.12 -29.89
CA THR A 900 -9.06 -19.39 -30.13
C THR A 900 -8.18 -19.38 -31.39
N THR A 901 -8.49 -18.51 -32.37
CA THR A 901 -7.70 -18.36 -33.60
C THR A 901 -6.59 -17.33 -33.41
N LEU A 902 -6.75 -16.40 -32.46
CA LEU A 902 -5.71 -15.50 -31.96
C LEU A 902 -4.87 -16.22 -30.92
N LYS A 903 -4.01 -17.12 -31.35
CA LYS A 903 -3.00 -17.68 -30.46
C LYS A 903 -2.06 -16.55 -30.03
N PHE A 904 -2.17 -16.16 -28.75
CA PHE A 904 -1.51 -15.00 -28.14
C PHE A 904 0.01 -14.90 -28.37
N GLN A 905 0.66 -16.04 -28.64
CA GLN A 905 2.11 -16.16 -28.81
C GLN A 905 2.57 -16.39 -30.26
N GLU A 906 1.66 -16.60 -31.22
CA GLU A 906 2.02 -17.13 -32.55
C GLU A 906 1.91 -16.13 -33.72
N LEU A 907 1.43 -14.90 -33.52
CA LEU A 907 1.19 -13.93 -34.60
C LEU A 907 2.46 -13.22 -35.13
N GLY A 908 3.60 -13.91 -35.24
CA GLY A 908 4.81 -13.48 -35.95
C GLY A 908 5.37 -12.08 -35.61
N HIS A 909 4.74 -11.03 -36.13
CA HIS A 909 5.10 -9.61 -36.02
C HIS A 909 4.26 -8.80 -35.04
N VAL A 910 3.13 -9.33 -34.59
CA VAL A 910 2.20 -8.68 -33.68
C VAL A 910 1.94 -9.56 -32.45
N ALA A 911 1.52 -8.93 -31.36
CA ALA A 911 1.05 -9.66 -30.18
C ALA A 911 -0.18 -8.97 -29.59
N VAL A 912 -0.97 -9.75 -28.86
CA VAL A 912 -2.02 -9.22 -28.00
C VAL A 912 -1.37 -8.78 -26.69
N LEU A 913 -1.23 -7.48 -26.49
CA LEU A 913 -0.63 -6.89 -25.29
C LEU A 913 -1.70 -6.20 -24.45
N TRP A 914 -1.48 -6.18 -23.14
CA TRP A 914 -2.33 -5.43 -22.21
C TRP A 914 -1.90 -3.96 -22.16
N THR A 915 -2.86 -3.06 -22.33
CA THR A 915 -2.70 -1.66 -21.90
C THR A 915 -2.88 -1.62 -20.40
N CYS A 916 -1.89 -1.11 -19.68
CA CYS A 916 -1.90 -1.00 -18.23
C CYS A 916 -1.78 0.45 -17.78
N LYS A 917 -2.34 0.75 -16.62
CA LYS A 917 -2.19 2.05 -15.93
C LYS A 917 -1.93 1.81 -14.45
N TRP A 918 -1.24 2.75 -13.82
CA TRP A 918 -1.15 2.76 -12.36
C TRP A 918 -2.48 3.18 -11.75
N VAL A 919 -2.99 2.35 -10.85
CA VAL A 919 -4.05 2.68 -9.90
C VAL A 919 -3.46 2.70 -8.49
N THR A 920 -4.28 2.98 -7.48
CA THR A 920 -3.86 3.08 -6.08
C THR A 920 -3.22 1.77 -5.59
N LYS A 921 -3.79 0.62 -5.96
CA LYS A 921 -3.31 -0.71 -5.56
C LYS A 921 -2.19 -1.31 -6.41
N GLY A 922 -1.74 -0.64 -7.48
CA GLY A 922 -0.65 -1.14 -8.34
C GLY A 922 -0.90 -0.97 -9.84
N LEU A 923 -0.12 -1.68 -10.66
CA LEU A 923 -0.23 -1.67 -12.11
C LEU A 923 -1.39 -2.57 -12.55
N SER A 924 -2.46 -1.96 -13.07
CA SER A 924 -3.72 -2.65 -13.39
C SER A 924 -4.01 -2.64 -14.89
N PRO A 925 -4.56 -3.73 -15.46
CA PRO A 925 -4.94 -3.78 -16.87
C PRO A 925 -6.15 -2.87 -17.13
N VAL A 926 -6.14 -2.23 -18.30
CA VAL A 926 -7.24 -1.42 -18.82
C VAL A 926 -7.96 -2.18 -19.92
N LYS A 927 -7.24 -2.62 -20.95
CA LYS A 927 -7.79 -3.37 -22.07
C LYS A 927 -6.69 -4.10 -22.85
N PRO A 928 -7.02 -5.20 -23.54
CA PRO A 928 -6.11 -5.82 -24.49
C PRO A 928 -6.12 -5.07 -25.83
N GLN A 929 -4.99 -5.08 -26.53
CA GLN A 929 -4.81 -4.49 -27.86
C GLN A 929 -3.86 -5.34 -28.71
N VAL A 930 -4.06 -5.35 -30.01
CA VAL A 930 -3.14 -5.96 -30.98
C VAL A 930 -2.08 -4.93 -31.35
N VAL A 931 -0.82 -5.24 -31.07
CA VAL A 931 0.30 -4.30 -31.13
C VAL A 931 1.40 -4.86 -32.01
N LEU A 932 1.98 -3.99 -32.84
CA LEU A 932 3.16 -4.30 -33.65
C LEU A 932 4.42 -4.38 -32.77
N LEU A 933 5.13 -5.52 -32.77
CA LEU A 933 6.31 -5.73 -31.93
C LEU A 933 7.60 -5.16 -32.55
N ASN A 934 7.70 -5.21 -33.87
CA ASN A 934 8.88 -4.84 -34.63
C ASN A 934 8.55 -3.76 -35.67
N PRO A 935 9.46 -2.81 -35.96
CA PRO A 935 9.23 -1.86 -37.04
C PRO A 935 8.94 -2.59 -38.35
N LEU A 936 7.96 -2.10 -39.10
CA LEU A 936 7.51 -2.71 -40.35
C LEU A 936 7.55 -1.68 -41.47
N GLN A 937 8.31 -1.99 -42.52
CA GLN A 937 8.34 -1.21 -43.74
C GLN A 937 7.33 -1.77 -44.74
N LEU A 938 6.39 -0.94 -45.17
CA LEU A 938 5.31 -1.28 -46.09
C LEU A 938 5.45 -0.46 -47.37
N PRO A 939 5.93 -1.04 -48.48
CA PRO A 939 5.92 -0.37 -49.78
C PRO A 939 4.52 0.08 -50.22
N ALA A 940 4.44 1.03 -51.15
CA ALA A 940 3.18 1.50 -51.71
C ALA A 940 2.40 0.34 -52.39
N ASN A 941 1.08 0.29 -52.21
CA ASN A 941 0.17 -0.73 -52.76
C ASN A 941 0.56 -2.18 -52.43
N THR A 942 1.17 -2.39 -51.26
CA THR A 942 1.50 -3.74 -50.76
C THR A 942 0.81 -4.05 -49.45
N ALA A 943 0.67 -5.33 -49.19
CA ALA A 943 0.14 -5.90 -47.98
C ALA A 943 1.17 -6.84 -47.36
N ALA A 944 1.27 -6.82 -46.04
CA ALA A 944 2.15 -7.67 -45.27
C ALA A 944 1.33 -8.60 -44.38
N LYS A 945 1.67 -9.89 -44.38
CA LYS A 945 1.04 -10.88 -43.53
C LYS A 945 1.57 -10.74 -42.10
N LEU A 946 0.66 -10.60 -41.14
CA LEU A 946 0.98 -10.45 -39.73
C LEU A 946 0.98 -11.79 -38.99
N SER A 947 0.16 -12.75 -39.41
CA SER A 947 -0.03 -14.09 -38.81
C SER A 947 0.79 -15.17 -39.48
#